data_AF-A0A6N6VY68-F1
#
_entry.id   AF-A0A6N6VY68-F1
#
_cell.length_a   1.000
_cell.length_b   1.000
_cell.length_c   1.000
_cell.angle_alpha   90.00
_cell.angle_beta   90.00
_cell.angle_gamma   90.00
#
_symmetry.space_group_name_H-M   'P 1'
#
loop_
_entity.id
_entity.type
_entity.pdbx_description
1 polymer ?
#
loop_
_entity_poly.entity_id
_entity_poly.type
_entity_poly.pdbx_seq_one_letter_code
_entity_poly.pdbx_strand_id
1 'polypeptide(L)'
;MRRKISFFLFSVLFLMTIYFFSYRILNSQIAWLAFPIGLLFLKWFDLAIIQGFQTLKDFSKERIELNLKAAGISYKKDFYKKTLYLKLFSIMILYIAIFSFTLSKDINDIYQFISQNLKTSKPILKIEFPSYSGQLPKYYDLSVNSYEINMDTSSYLEINIDNLKKDNNWQVLFIENNKVYPEKNYTYSLQSGSWSSSVLSLFSLFDEKTVNEDNNKKNLSRNIKIILTNKDKKYISTLILSPTSKPIVNIESANSDNIDFKELQGKLNFDIDVKSTVPLTLVELSIRTHSGYHFEKSLAEFSNASEFNFKSDNAELVTLGIPFLQEDTLYVKAIAKTVLSGIFGESKELVFPIKTPIQVRAEIIRKLEEAKKLLIKMNKVTPEQKSKIIPPLSNAAQLAGNLSQSGIVRRNIIESINLVENISLKNDQNYNSSLGKIQTTINILKRQQNASESSNFLARLQNLKSKIQMLNSKEKDYSEFSSESFELSEIASNLNKQLMNMTNNETYPLTISEKKTLQNILKNDNTALKVKATAQSLKQNNLIEAQQEIQNAFDEANNHLGFAMQIMQQARQRAIQDAKIKLQKADSSLENSKYFPTKNEVLNEISNAKDLLEKTPLLGGEFNESLNSAKNATRKSFVFGAEERAYERIASTQKAQEAVEKAILSLQDEEESDKELQKEQDARAFRSTMDILAAQSVLDSSWRKKILEEISRLKSQGESSDSPMIRYLESRLR
;
A
#
# COMPACT_ATOMS: atom_id res chain seq x y z
N MET A 1 -97.22 19.21 -36.84
CA MET A 1 -96.54 19.39 -35.54
C MET A 1 -95.27 18.55 -35.39
N ARG A 2 -95.32 17.20 -35.44
CA ARG A 2 -94.14 16.32 -35.22
C ARG A 2 -92.85 16.74 -35.96
N ARG A 3 -92.92 17.01 -37.28
CA ARG A 3 -91.74 17.43 -38.06
C ARG A 3 -91.10 18.75 -37.58
N LYS A 4 -91.92 19.72 -37.14
CA LYS A 4 -91.43 20.99 -36.59
C LYS A 4 -90.69 20.79 -35.26
N ILE A 5 -91.21 19.91 -34.40
CA ILE A 5 -90.59 19.55 -33.12
C ILE A 5 -89.27 18.81 -33.35
N SER A 6 -89.23 17.84 -34.26
CA SER A 6 -88.00 17.12 -34.60
C SER A 6 -86.92 18.04 -35.18
N PHE A 7 -87.30 19.00 -36.02
CA PHE A 7 -86.35 19.98 -36.55
C PHE A 7 -85.85 20.94 -35.46
N PHE A 8 -86.72 21.37 -34.55
CA PHE A 8 -86.32 22.19 -33.40
C PHE A 8 -85.30 21.45 -32.51
N LEU A 9 -85.58 20.19 -32.16
CA LEU A 9 -84.65 19.35 -31.38
C LEU A 9 -83.32 19.14 -32.11
N PHE A 10 -83.35 18.87 -33.42
CA PHE A 10 -82.14 18.79 -34.24
C PHE A 10 -81.34 20.09 -34.22
N SER A 11 -82.01 21.24 -34.31
CA SER A 11 -81.36 22.55 -34.33
C SER A 11 -80.66 22.85 -33.01
N VAL A 12 -81.30 22.53 -31.88
CA VAL A 12 -80.69 22.67 -30.55
C VAL A 12 -79.47 21.76 -30.41
N LEU A 13 -79.58 20.49 -30.80
CA LEU A 13 -78.48 19.53 -30.72
C LEU A 13 -77.31 19.92 -31.65
N PHE A 14 -77.61 20.39 -32.85
CA PHE A 14 -76.62 20.84 -33.82
C PHE A 14 -75.83 22.05 -33.30
N LEU A 15 -76.53 23.05 -32.76
CA LEU A 15 -75.90 24.24 -32.16
C LEU A 15 -75.01 23.87 -30.97
N MET A 16 -75.48 23.00 -30.09
CA MET A 16 -74.67 22.50 -28.98
C MET A 16 -73.41 21.79 -29.48
N THR A 17 -73.54 20.95 -30.51
CA THR A 17 -72.39 20.20 -31.06
C THR A 17 -71.34 21.13 -31.66
N ILE A 18 -71.76 22.15 -32.43
CA ILE A 18 -70.83 23.16 -33.00
C ILE A 18 -70.18 24.00 -31.91
N TYR A 19 -70.92 24.33 -30.85
CA TYR A 19 -70.39 25.06 -29.70
C TYR A 19 -69.27 24.27 -29.02
N PHE A 20 -69.51 23.00 -28.68
CA PHE A 20 -68.49 22.13 -28.09
C PHE A 20 -67.28 21.91 -29.02
N PHE A 21 -67.52 21.74 -30.32
CA PHE A 21 -66.44 21.60 -31.30
C PHE A 21 -65.57 22.86 -31.36
N SER A 22 -66.18 24.04 -31.46
CA SER A 22 -65.47 25.33 -31.48
C SER A 22 -64.72 25.60 -30.18
N TYR A 23 -65.35 25.31 -29.03
CA TYR A 23 -64.71 25.45 -27.71
C TYR A 23 -63.43 24.62 -27.60
N ARG A 24 -63.41 23.42 -28.19
CA ARG A 24 -62.25 22.52 -28.13
C ARG A 24 -61.15 22.83 -29.13
N ILE A 25 -61.48 23.31 -30.33
CA ILE A 25 -60.52 23.44 -31.44
C ILE A 25 -60.05 24.88 -31.65
N LEU A 26 -60.92 25.87 -31.50
CA LEU A 26 -60.68 27.25 -31.92
C LEU A 26 -60.36 28.22 -30.78
N ASN A 27 -60.18 27.72 -29.54
CA ASN A 27 -60.01 28.47 -28.28
C ASN A 27 -61.35 28.82 -27.58
N SER A 28 -61.41 28.64 -26.25
CA SER A 28 -62.59 28.90 -25.42
C SER A 28 -63.07 30.35 -25.49
N GLN A 29 -62.14 31.29 -25.72
CA GLN A 29 -62.46 32.72 -25.86
C GLN A 29 -63.20 33.07 -27.16
N ILE A 30 -63.12 32.21 -28.18
CA ILE A 30 -63.72 32.44 -29.51
C ILE A 30 -64.95 31.53 -29.71
N ALA A 31 -65.25 30.64 -28.76
CA ALA A 31 -66.35 29.68 -28.81
C ALA A 31 -67.73 30.34 -29.00
N TRP A 32 -67.91 31.61 -28.62
CA TRP A 32 -69.15 32.35 -28.84
C TRP A 32 -69.49 32.53 -30.32
N LEU A 33 -68.51 32.53 -31.25
CA LEU A 33 -68.74 32.58 -32.70
C LEU A 33 -69.44 31.32 -33.24
N ALA A 34 -69.44 30.22 -32.47
CA ALA A 34 -70.13 28.99 -32.83
C ALA A 34 -71.64 29.18 -33.02
N PHE A 35 -72.24 30.06 -32.21
CA PHE A 35 -73.68 30.32 -32.26
C PHE A 35 -74.13 31.04 -33.55
N PRO A 36 -73.54 32.21 -33.94
CA PRO A 36 -73.91 32.85 -35.21
C PRO A 36 -73.55 32.00 -36.43
N ILE A 37 -72.42 31.28 -36.41
CA ILE A 37 -72.05 30.37 -37.50
C ILE A 37 -73.05 29.21 -37.59
N GLY A 38 -73.40 28.58 -36.47
CA GLY A 38 -74.37 27.50 -36.42
C GLY A 38 -75.77 27.93 -36.87
N LEU A 39 -76.20 29.14 -36.52
CA LEU A 39 -77.46 29.72 -37.00
C LEU A 39 -77.44 29.98 -38.51
N LEU A 40 -76.34 30.48 -39.06
CA LEU A 40 -76.16 30.64 -40.51
C LEU A 40 -76.28 29.28 -41.23
N PHE A 41 -75.64 28.24 -40.69
CA PHE A 41 -75.74 26.88 -41.23
C PHE A 41 -77.16 26.31 -41.14
N LEU A 42 -77.89 26.53 -40.03
CA LEU A 42 -79.28 26.10 -39.90
C LEU A 42 -80.21 26.83 -40.87
N LYS A 43 -79.99 28.14 -41.09
CA LYS A 43 -80.75 28.92 -42.08
C LYS A 43 -80.45 28.46 -43.51
N TRP A 44 -79.19 28.15 -43.81
CA TRP A 44 -78.82 27.54 -45.08
C TRP A 44 -79.46 26.17 -45.26
N PHE A 45 -79.52 25.34 -44.21
CA PHE A 45 -80.19 24.05 -44.23
C PHE A 45 -81.70 24.17 -44.48
N ASP A 46 -82.37 25.13 -43.84
CA ASP A 46 -83.79 25.40 -44.05
C ASP A 46 -84.07 25.79 -45.52
N LEU A 47 -83.29 26.74 -46.07
CA LEU A 47 -83.43 27.19 -47.45
C LEU A 47 -83.08 26.09 -48.47
N ALA A 48 -81.94 25.42 -48.30
CA ALA A 48 -81.40 24.51 -49.30
C ALA A 48 -82.08 23.13 -49.30
N ILE A 49 -82.67 22.71 -48.19
CA ILE A 49 -83.21 21.36 -48.00
C ILE A 49 -84.70 21.39 -47.66
N ILE A 50 -85.12 22.13 -46.62
CA ILE A 50 -86.53 22.07 -46.16
C ILE A 50 -87.45 22.72 -47.18
N GLN A 51 -87.15 23.95 -47.59
CA GLN A 51 -87.92 24.64 -48.62
C GLN A 51 -87.79 23.95 -50.00
N GLY A 52 -86.64 23.34 -50.27
CA GLY A 52 -86.43 22.51 -51.46
C GLY A 52 -87.29 21.23 -51.49
N PHE A 53 -87.48 20.56 -50.35
CA PHE A 53 -88.43 19.44 -50.25
C PHE A 53 -89.88 19.92 -50.31
N GLN A 54 -90.18 21.10 -49.77
CA GLN A 54 -91.52 21.67 -49.77
C GLN A 54 -91.95 22.07 -51.20
N THR A 55 -91.07 22.71 -51.97
CA THR A 55 -91.29 23.00 -53.39
C THR A 55 -91.45 21.72 -54.24
N LEU A 56 -90.68 20.66 -53.97
CA LEU A 56 -90.87 19.34 -54.60
C LEU A 56 -92.21 18.66 -54.24
N LYS A 57 -92.82 19.05 -53.12
CA LYS A 57 -94.10 18.49 -52.65
C LYS A 57 -95.29 19.28 -53.19
N ASP A 58 -95.17 20.61 -53.23
CA ASP A 58 -96.27 21.51 -53.55
C ASP A 58 -96.51 21.67 -55.06
N PHE A 59 -95.50 21.37 -55.89
CA PHE A 59 -95.61 21.39 -57.35
C PHE A 59 -95.53 19.99 -57.96
N SER A 60 -96.33 19.72 -59.02
CA SER A 60 -96.21 18.48 -59.79
C SER A 60 -94.88 18.42 -60.54
N LYS A 61 -94.37 17.19 -60.78
CA LYS A 61 -93.09 16.98 -61.47
C LYS A 61 -93.03 17.70 -62.84
N GLU A 62 -94.13 17.66 -63.57
CA GLU A 62 -94.25 18.30 -64.89
C GLU A 62 -94.13 19.83 -64.79
N ARG A 63 -94.70 20.45 -63.76
CA ARG A 63 -94.66 21.90 -63.57
C ARG A 63 -93.27 22.40 -63.15
N ILE A 64 -92.55 21.60 -62.37
CA ILE A 64 -91.15 21.88 -62.02
C ILE A 64 -90.25 21.76 -63.26
N GLU A 65 -90.43 20.71 -64.07
CA GLU A 65 -89.68 20.52 -65.32
C GLU A 65 -89.96 21.64 -66.34
N LEU A 66 -91.21 22.11 -66.43
CA LEU A 66 -91.60 23.19 -67.33
C LEU A 66 -91.00 24.54 -66.91
N ASN A 67 -91.00 24.86 -65.62
CA ASN A 67 -90.34 26.07 -65.10
C ASN A 67 -88.81 26.03 -65.27
N LEU A 68 -88.18 24.87 -65.11
CA LEU A 68 -86.75 24.71 -65.32
C LEU A 68 -86.38 24.80 -66.81
N LYS A 69 -87.20 24.24 -67.70
CA LYS A 69 -87.06 24.45 -69.15
C LYS A 69 -87.21 25.91 -69.53
N ALA A 70 -88.17 26.64 -68.94
CA ALA A 70 -88.34 28.07 -69.17
C ALA A 70 -87.13 28.89 -68.67
N ALA A 71 -86.43 28.41 -67.64
CA ALA A 71 -85.17 29.00 -67.16
C ALA A 71 -83.92 28.54 -67.94
N GLY A 72 -84.08 27.76 -69.02
CA GLY A 72 -82.96 27.27 -69.85
C GLY A 72 -82.20 26.08 -69.26
N ILE A 73 -82.76 25.39 -68.26
CA ILE A 73 -82.08 24.34 -67.50
C ILE A 73 -82.71 22.97 -67.80
N SER A 74 -81.93 22.04 -68.35
CA SER A 74 -82.36 20.68 -68.71
C SER A 74 -81.58 19.62 -67.93
N TYR A 75 -82.25 18.89 -67.04
CA TYR A 75 -81.67 17.74 -66.32
C TYR A 75 -82.52 16.47 -66.50
N LYS A 76 -81.92 15.30 -66.24
CA LYS A 76 -82.61 14.00 -66.25
C LYS A 76 -83.74 13.93 -65.20
N LYS A 77 -84.76 13.12 -65.50
CA LYS A 77 -85.90 12.85 -64.59
C LYS A 77 -85.39 12.43 -63.20
N ASP A 78 -85.97 13.01 -62.14
CA ASP A 78 -85.61 12.82 -60.72
C ASP A 78 -84.22 13.33 -60.26
N PHE A 79 -83.46 14.06 -61.10
CA PHE A 79 -82.14 14.61 -60.73
C PHE A 79 -82.20 15.45 -59.45
N TYR A 80 -83.15 16.39 -59.35
CA TYR A 80 -83.27 17.28 -58.20
C TYR A 80 -83.64 16.54 -56.91
N LYS A 81 -84.55 15.57 -56.98
CA LYS A 81 -84.91 14.74 -55.84
C LYS A 81 -83.69 13.97 -55.34
N LYS A 82 -82.92 13.33 -56.24
CA LYS A 82 -81.68 12.62 -55.89
C LYS A 82 -80.63 13.56 -55.28
N THR A 83 -80.41 14.73 -55.86
CA THR A 83 -79.46 15.73 -55.34
C THR A 83 -79.86 16.22 -53.94
N LEU A 84 -81.15 16.38 -53.66
CA LEU A 84 -81.64 16.83 -52.36
C LEU A 84 -81.50 15.75 -51.27
N TYR A 85 -81.77 14.48 -51.61
CA TYR A 85 -81.45 13.35 -50.73
C TYR A 85 -79.94 13.20 -50.50
N LEU A 86 -79.12 13.37 -51.53
CA LEU A 86 -77.66 13.33 -51.41
C LEU A 86 -77.17 14.43 -50.47
N LYS A 87 -77.65 15.67 -50.61
CA LYS A 87 -77.32 16.79 -49.72
C LYS A 87 -77.69 16.47 -48.26
N LEU A 88 -78.90 15.95 -48.03
CA LEU A 88 -79.34 15.56 -46.68
C LEU A 88 -78.45 14.45 -46.10
N PHE A 89 -78.10 13.45 -46.91
CA PHE A 89 -77.26 12.33 -46.49
C PHE A 89 -75.83 12.78 -46.17
N SER A 90 -75.22 13.64 -47.00
CA SER A 90 -73.90 14.22 -46.75
C SER A 90 -73.86 15.02 -45.44
N ILE A 91 -74.90 15.79 -45.14
CA ILE A 91 -74.98 16.57 -43.90
C ILE A 91 -75.15 15.66 -42.69
N MET A 92 -75.99 14.61 -42.80
CA MET A 92 -76.13 13.62 -41.73
C MET A 92 -74.81 12.90 -41.43
N ILE A 93 -74.08 12.45 -42.47
CA ILE A 93 -72.76 11.83 -42.28
C ILE A 93 -71.80 12.81 -41.63
N LEU A 94 -71.73 14.05 -42.12
CA LEU A 94 -70.83 15.06 -41.57
C LEU A 94 -71.15 15.36 -40.10
N TYR A 95 -72.43 15.46 -39.76
CA TYR A 95 -72.88 15.65 -38.39
C TYR A 95 -72.51 14.48 -37.48
N ILE A 96 -72.76 13.23 -37.92
CA ILE A 96 -72.39 12.03 -37.17
C ILE A 96 -70.87 11.94 -36.98
N ALA A 97 -70.09 12.28 -38.00
CA ALA A 97 -68.62 12.28 -37.92
C ALA A 97 -68.10 13.31 -36.90
N ILE A 98 -68.60 14.55 -36.95
CA ILE A 98 -68.24 15.62 -36.00
C ILE A 98 -68.65 15.22 -34.58
N PHE A 99 -69.87 14.71 -34.40
CA PHE A 99 -70.39 14.29 -33.11
C PHE A 99 -69.59 13.11 -32.51
N SER A 100 -69.21 12.13 -33.33
CA SER A 100 -68.41 10.97 -32.90
C SER A 100 -66.99 11.40 -32.51
N PHE A 101 -66.39 12.31 -33.28
CA PHE A 101 -65.07 12.86 -32.98
C PHE A 101 -65.08 13.60 -31.63
N THR A 102 -66.08 14.45 -31.38
CA THR A 102 -66.17 15.17 -30.10
C THR A 102 -66.35 14.21 -28.91
N LEU A 103 -67.18 13.18 -29.01
CA LEU A 103 -67.42 12.24 -27.91
C LEU A 103 -66.25 11.28 -27.62
N SER A 104 -65.46 10.92 -28.63
CA SER A 104 -64.39 9.93 -28.49
C SER A 104 -63.37 10.26 -27.39
N LYS A 105 -62.97 11.53 -27.30
CA LYS A 105 -62.01 12.01 -26.30
C LYS A 105 -62.56 11.93 -24.88
N ASP A 106 -63.83 12.32 -24.69
CA ASP A 106 -64.47 12.28 -23.38
C ASP A 106 -64.65 10.85 -22.88
N ILE A 107 -64.99 9.92 -23.77
CA ILE A 107 -65.10 8.50 -23.42
C ILE A 107 -63.75 7.94 -22.95
N ASN A 108 -62.66 8.30 -23.63
CA ASN A 108 -61.32 7.85 -23.26
C ASN A 108 -60.86 8.46 -21.93
N ASP A 109 -61.09 9.76 -21.72
CA ASP A 109 -60.74 10.44 -20.48
C ASP A 109 -61.56 9.89 -19.29
N ILE A 110 -62.85 9.63 -19.48
CA ILE A 110 -63.72 8.97 -18.50
C ILE A 110 -63.25 7.54 -18.23
N TYR A 111 -62.89 6.78 -19.27
CA TYR A 111 -62.37 5.42 -19.13
C TYR A 111 -61.08 5.40 -18.30
N GLN A 112 -60.14 6.30 -18.58
CA GLN A 112 -58.91 6.41 -17.79
C GLN A 112 -59.19 6.83 -16.34
N PHE A 113 -60.08 7.79 -16.13
CA PHE A 113 -60.48 8.24 -14.79
C PHE A 113 -61.14 7.11 -13.97
N ILE A 114 -62.08 6.37 -14.57
CA ILE A 114 -62.74 5.22 -13.92
C ILE A 114 -61.72 4.11 -13.64
N SER A 115 -60.86 3.80 -14.60
CA SER A 115 -59.79 2.79 -14.46
C SER A 115 -58.82 3.14 -13.33
N GLN A 116 -58.39 4.39 -13.22
CA GLN A 116 -57.50 4.84 -12.14
C GLN A 116 -58.17 4.81 -10.76
N ASN A 117 -59.45 5.16 -10.67
CA ASN A 117 -60.18 5.12 -9.40
C ASN A 117 -60.42 3.69 -8.86
N LEU A 118 -60.60 2.72 -9.77
CA LEU A 118 -60.85 1.32 -9.44
C LEU A 118 -59.58 0.56 -9.00
N LYS A 119 -58.38 0.98 -9.41
CA LYS A 119 -57.14 0.33 -9.00
C LYS A 119 -56.88 0.51 -7.50
N THR A 120 -56.51 -0.59 -6.84
CA THR A 120 -56.13 -0.59 -5.42
C THR A 120 -54.64 -0.35 -5.28
N SER A 121 -54.25 0.44 -4.26
CA SER A 121 -52.84 0.65 -3.93
C SER A 121 -52.23 -0.62 -3.36
N LYS A 122 -51.06 -1.03 -3.87
CA LYS A 122 -50.41 -2.29 -3.49
C LYS A 122 -48.93 -2.07 -3.12
N PRO A 123 -48.48 -2.53 -1.94
CA PRO A 123 -47.08 -2.47 -1.56
C PRO A 123 -46.27 -3.59 -2.22
N ILE A 124 -45.20 -3.21 -2.92
CA ILE A 124 -44.27 -4.11 -3.59
C ILE A 124 -42.88 -3.91 -2.99
N LEU A 125 -42.24 -5.00 -2.58
CA LEU A 125 -40.81 -5.02 -2.25
C LEU A 125 -40.02 -5.44 -3.48
N LYS A 126 -39.04 -4.64 -3.87
CA LYS A 126 -38.05 -4.94 -4.90
C LYS A 126 -36.69 -5.13 -4.25
N ILE A 127 -35.99 -6.19 -4.63
CA ILE A 127 -34.60 -6.45 -4.27
C ILE A 127 -33.78 -6.40 -5.54
N GLU A 128 -32.79 -5.53 -5.56
CA GLU A 128 -31.76 -5.52 -6.59
C GLU A 128 -30.49 -6.18 -6.07
N PHE A 129 -30.03 -7.20 -6.78
CA PHE A 129 -28.77 -7.88 -6.48
C PHE A 129 -27.63 -7.18 -7.21
N PRO A 130 -26.40 -7.24 -6.69
CA PRO A 130 -25.24 -6.63 -7.36
C PRO A 130 -25.02 -7.24 -8.75
N SER A 131 -24.53 -6.43 -9.69
CA SER A 131 -24.38 -6.80 -11.11
C SER A 131 -23.56 -8.07 -11.34
N TYR A 132 -22.57 -8.33 -10.51
CA TYR A 132 -21.72 -9.53 -10.60
C TYR A 132 -22.40 -10.83 -10.16
N SER A 133 -23.56 -10.77 -9.49
CA SER A 133 -24.30 -11.97 -9.05
C SER A 133 -25.03 -12.67 -10.19
N GLY A 134 -25.23 -11.98 -11.33
CA GLY A 134 -26.04 -12.48 -12.45
C GLY A 134 -27.52 -12.69 -12.11
N GLN A 135 -27.98 -12.31 -10.92
CA GLN A 135 -29.37 -12.47 -10.50
C GLN A 135 -30.24 -11.30 -10.98
N LEU A 136 -31.39 -11.63 -11.57
CA LEU A 136 -32.40 -10.63 -11.91
C LEU A 136 -33.06 -10.07 -10.63
N PRO A 137 -33.53 -8.80 -10.65
CA PRO A 137 -34.27 -8.22 -9.54
C PRO A 137 -35.49 -9.06 -9.16
N LYS A 138 -35.72 -9.24 -7.85
CA LYS A 138 -36.88 -9.96 -7.32
C LYS A 138 -37.94 -8.99 -6.82
N TYR A 139 -39.20 -9.32 -7.07
CA TYR A 139 -40.37 -8.52 -6.67
C TYR A 139 -41.31 -9.35 -5.80
N TYR A 140 -41.73 -8.81 -4.67
CA TYR A 140 -42.66 -9.43 -3.74
C TYR A 140 -43.87 -8.53 -3.53
N ASP A 141 -45.06 -9.03 -3.85
CA ASP A 141 -46.32 -8.35 -3.51
C ASP A 141 -46.64 -8.60 -2.04
N LEU A 142 -46.35 -7.62 -1.20
CA LEU A 142 -46.51 -7.70 0.26
C LEU A 142 -47.99 -7.74 0.70
N SER A 143 -48.94 -7.62 -0.23
CA SER A 143 -50.37 -7.74 0.06
C SER A 143 -50.89 -9.19 0.11
N VAL A 144 -50.12 -10.15 -0.42
CA VAL A 144 -50.63 -11.51 -0.68
C VAL A 144 -50.17 -12.54 0.36
N ASN A 145 -49.02 -12.37 1.03
CA ASN A 145 -48.48 -13.32 2.02
C ASN A 145 -47.48 -12.66 3.00
N SER A 146 -47.26 -13.27 4.17
CA SER A 146 -46.11 -12.98 5.03
C SER A 146 -44.87 -13.68 4.51
N TYR A 147 -44.05 -12.99 3.72
CA TYR A 147 -42.81 -13.56 3.19
C TYR A 147 -41.71 -13.59 4.24
N GLU A 148 -40.88 -14.62 4.16
CA GLU A 148 -39.55 -14.65 4.77
C GLU A 148 -38.53 -14.47 3.64
N ILE A 149 -37.81 -13.35 3.67
CA ILE A 149 -37.02 -12.87 2.54
C ILE A 149 -35.56 -12.80 2.95
N ASN A 150 -34.75 -13.69 2.36
CA ASN A 150 -33.32 -13.76 2.60
C ASN A 150 -32.56 -12.84 1.63
N MET A 151 -31.69 -11.99 2.16
CA MET A 151 -30.80 -11.13 1.37
C MET A 151 -29.51 -10.85 2.13
N ASP A 152 -28.46 -10.47 1.39
CA ASP A 152 -27.19 -10.08 1.98
C ASP A 152 -26.97 -8.56 1.94
N THR A 153 -25.97 -8.08 2.67
CA THR A 153 -25.62 -6.65 2.75
C THR A 153 -25.17 -6.03 1.43
N SER A 154 -24.85 -6.83 0.41
CA SER A 154 -24.43 -6.33 -0.91
C SER A 154 -25.60 -5.95 -1.81
N SER A 155 -26.82 -6.32 -1.40
CA SER A 155 -28.05 -6.06 -2.15
C SER A 155 -28.63 -4.67 -1.84
N TYR A 156 -29.54 -4.22 -2.70
CA TYR A 156 -30.31 -2.98 -2.53
C TYR A 156 -31.79 -3.29 -2.37
N LEU A 157 -32.46 -2.57 -1.46
CA LEU A 157 -33.84 -2.79 -1.09
C LEU A 157 -34.69 -1.57 -1.42
N GLU A 158 -35.80 -1.79 -2.11
CA GLU A 158 -36.79 -0.75 -2.43
C GLU A 158 -38.20 -1.25 -2.08
N ILE A 159 -38.97 -0.43 -1.38
CA ILE A 159 -40.40 -0.61 -1.13
C ILE A 159 -41.12 0.45 -1.94
N ASN A 160 -42.02 0.03 -2.83
CA ASN A 160 -42.82 0.93 -3.67
C ASN A 160 -44.31 0.63 -3.49
N ILE A 161 -45.16 1.65 -3.61
CA ILE A 161 -46.61 1.56 -3.59
C ILE A 161 -47.14 1.76 -5.01
N ASP A 162 -47.47 0.66 -5.67
CA ASP A 162 -48.17 0.70 -6.95
C ASP A 162 -49.56 1.31 -6.79
N ASN A 163 -49.96 2.15 -7.76
CA ASN A 163 -51.24 2.89 -7.76
C ASN A 163 -51.46 3.73 -6.48
N LEU A 164 -50.46 4.51 -6.08
CA LEU A 164 -50.55 5.45 -4.97
C LEU A 164 -51.72 6.44 -5.16
N LYS A 165 -52.65 6.49 -4.19
CA LYS A 165 -53.74 7.48 -4.16
C LYS A 165 -53.33 8.72 -3.37
N LYS A 166 -53.83 9.89 -3.74
CA LYS A 166 -53.51 11.20 -3.11
C LYS A 166 -53.79 11.24 -1.60
N ASP A 167 -54.76 10.47 -1.10
CA ASP A 167 -55.17 10.46 0.32
C ASP A 167 -54.59 9.29 1.13
N ASN A 168 -53.61 8.57 0.59
CA ASN A 168 -52.91 7.50 1.30
C ASN A 168 -51.76 8.06 2.13
N ASN A 169 -51.61 7.58 3.37
CA ASN A 169 -50.46 7.88 4.20
C ASN A 169 -49.79 6.55 4.58
N TRP A 170 -48.86 6.12 3.73
CA TRP A 170 -48.14 4.88 3.93
C TRP A 170 -46.96 5.11 4.88
N GLN A 171 -46.79 4.19 5.82
CA GLN A 171 -45.64 4.15 6.72
C GLN A 171 -45.02 2.76 6.68
N VAL A 172 -43.70 2.70 6.77
CA VAL A 172 -42.95 1.44 6.95
C VAL A 172 -42.21 1.50 8.27
N LEU A 173 -42.33 0.43 9.05
CA LEU A 173 -41.68 0.23 10.33
C LEU A 173 -40.79 -1.03 10.25
N PHE A 174 -39.52 -0.88 10.63
CA PHE A 174 -38.54 -1.96 10.74
C PHE A 174 -38.26 -2.27 12.22
N ILE A 175 -38.33 -3.56 12.58
CA ILE A 175 -38.15 -4.07 13.95
C ILE A 175 -37.21 -5.28 13.94
N GLU A 176 -36.13 -5.30 14.73
CA GLU A 176 -35.28 -6.50 14.89
C GLU A 176 -35.98 -7.51 15.84
N ASN A 177 -36.31 -8.70 15.34
CA ASN A 177 -36.83 -9.80 16.14
C ASN A 177 -35.67 -10.49 16.91
N ASN A 178 -35.89 -10.83 18.18
CA ASN A 178 -35.01 -11.63 19.07
C ASN A 178 -33.78 -10.97 19.73
N LYS A 179 -33.91 -9.82 20.42
CA LYS A 179 -32.94 -9.42 21.47
C LYS A 179 -33.61 -8.95 22.77
N VAL A 180 -32.91 -9.19 23.89
CA VAL A 180 -33.30 -8.94 25.30
C VAL A 180 -33.32 -7.45 25.69
N TYR A 181 -33.16 -6.53 24.73
CA TYR A 181 -33.04 -5.08 24.96
C TYR A 181 -34.14 -4.32 24.20
N PRO A 182 -34.57 -3.14 24.69
CA PRO A 182 -35.77 -2.47 24.19
C PRO A 182 -35.67 -2.20 22.69
N GLU A 183 -36.74 -2.57 21.99
CA GLU A 183 -36.92 -2.57 20.55
C GLU A 183 -36.42 -1.27 19.87
N LYS A 184 -35.30 -1.34 19.15
CA LYS A 184 -34.92 -0.26 18.21
C LYS A 184 -35.88 -0.35 17.02
N ASN A 185 -36.87 0.53 16.99
CA ASN A 185 -37.89 0.59 15.95
C ASN A 185 -37.62 1.80 15.04
N TYR A 186 -37.53 1.57 13.73
CA TYR A 186 -37.30 2.64 12.75
C TYR A 186 -38.52 2.80 11.84
N THR A 187 -39.16 3.98 11.91
CA THR A 187 -40.37 4.30 11.14
C THR A 187 -40.06 5.35 10.08
N TYR A 188 -40.50 5.10 8.84
CA TYR A 188 -40.39 6.02 7.72
C TYR A 188 -41.76 6.27 7.08
N SER A 189 -42.03 7.52 6.67
CA SER A 189 -43.23 7.87 5.90
C SER A 189 -42.95 7.79 4.40
N LEU A 190 -43.79 7.08 3.65
CA LEU A 190 -43.69 6.93 2.19
C LEU A 190 -44.54 7.99 1.47
N GLN A 191 -44.23 9.27 1.64
CA GLN A 191 -45.01 10.36 1.04
C GLN A 191 -45.00 10.33 -0.50
N SER A 192 -43.88 9.92 -1.10
CA SER A 192 -43.72 9.72 -2.55
C SER A 192 -44.18 8.34 -3.03
N GLY A 193 -44.68 7.48 -2.12
CA GLY A 193 -45.01 6.09 -2.41
C GLY A 193 -43.80 5.16 -2.46
N SER A 194 -42.58 5.63 -2.17
CA SER A 194 -41.36 4.81 -2.22
C SER A 194 -40.43 5.05 -1.03
N TRP A 195 -39.73 4.00 -0.62
CA TRP A 195 -38.65 4.00 0.35
C TRP A 195 -37.56 3.06 -0.17
N SER A 196 -36.29 3.45 -0.08
CA SER A 196 -35.21 2.59 -0.52
C SER A 196 -33.95 2.80 0.31
N SER A 197 -33.14 1.75 0.43
CA SER A 197 -31.88 1.79 1.15
C SER A 197 -30.96 0.65 0.70
N SER A 198 -29.66 0.84 0.85
CA SER A 198 -28.74 -0.31 0.77
C SER A 198 -29.02 -1.25 1.94
N VAL A 199 -28.93 -2.56 1.71
CA VAL A 199 -29.14 -3.54 2.79
C VAL A 199 -28.08 -3.37 3.87
N LEU A 200 -26.84 -2.99 3.52
CA LEU A 200 -25.79 -2.64 4.47
C LEU A 200 -26.20 -1.49 5.40
N SER A 201 -26.77 -0.41 4.86
CA SER A 201 -27.25 0.72 5.67
C SER A 201 -28.35 0.28 6.61
N LEU A 202 -29.35 -0.45 6.12
CA LEU A 202 -30.43 -1.00 6.94
C LEU A 202 -29.89 -1.94 8.02
N PHE A 203 -28.95 -2.81 7.66
CA PHE A 203 -28.26 -3.68 8.60
C PHE A 203 -27.62 -2.84 9.70
N SER A 204 -26.79 -1.85 9.38
CA SER A 204 -26.03 -1.03 10.34
C SER A 204 -26.88 -0.21 11.33
N LEU A 205 -28.14 0.12 11.00
CA LEU A 205 -29.05 0.83 11.93
C LEU A 205 -29.22 0.08 13.26
N PHE A 206 -29.14 -1.26 13.21
CA PHE A 206 -29.29 -2.12 14.37
C PHE A 206 -27.94 -2.53 15.00
N ASP A 207 -26.82 -1.87 14.64
CA ASP A 207 -25.54 -2.10 15.30
C ASP A 207 -25.50 -1.45 16.69
N GLU A 208 -24.86 -2.15 17.63
CA GLU A 208 -24.47 -1.59 18.91
C GLU A 208 -23.10 -0.92 18.73
N LYS A 209 -22.98 0.36 19.09
CA LYS A 209 -21.68 1.01 19.29
C LYS A 209 -21.04 0.44 20.56
N THR A 210 -20.52 -0.78 20.53
CA THR A 210 -19.60 -1.26 21.56
C THR A 210 -18.20 -0.82 21.21
N VAL A 211 -17.57 -0.06 22.12
CA VAL A 211 -16.25 0.59 21.98
C VAL A 211 -15.07 -0.39 22.01
N ASN A 212 -15.31 -1.69 22.18
CA ASN A 212 -14.26 -2.71 22.14
C ASN A 212 -14.45 -3.62 20.91
N GLU A 213 -13.53 -3.48 19.96
CA GLU A 213 -13.32 -4.38 18.83
C GLU A 213 -12.78 -5.73 19.32
N ASP A 214 -13.68 -6.61 19.77
CA ASP A 214 -13.40 -8.05 19.76
C ASP A 214 -13.84 -8.62 18.41
N ASN A 215 -12.86 -9.04 17.62
CA ASN A 215 -12.93 -9.64 16.28
C ASN A 215 -13.74 -10.96 16.17
N ASN A 216 -14.62 -11.26 17.13
CA ASN A 216 -15.36 -12.52 17.21
C ASN A 216 -16.88 -12.36 17.35
N LYS A 217 -17.47 -11.19 17.01
CA LYS A 217 -18.93 -11.12 16.81
C LYS A 217 -19.30 -11.88 15.52
N LYS A 218 -19.57 -13.18 15.71
CA LYS A 218 -20.17 -14.14 14.77
C LYS A 218 -21.14 -13.45 13.82
N ASN A 219 -21.07 -13.84 12.55
CA ASN A 219 -22.07 -13.66 11.49
C ASN A 219 -23.50 -13.94 12.01
N LEU A 220 -24.11 -13.00 12.71
CA LEU A 220 -25.48 -13.10 13.19
C LEU A 220 -26.34 -12.42 12.14
N SER A 221 -26.96 -13.23 11.29
CA SER A 221 -28.06 -12.80 10.43
C SER A 221 -29.10 -12.05 11.27
N ARG A 222 -29.55 -10.89 10.81
CA ARG A 222 -30.56 -10.08 11.48
C ARG A 222 -31.93 -10.42 10.94
N ASN A 223 -32.84 -10.76 11.84
CA ASN A 223 -34.24 -10.98 11.50
C ASN A 223 -34.99 -9.66 11.71
N ILE A 224 -35.36 -8.99 10.63
CA ILE A 224 -36.05 -7.70 10.64
C ILE A 224 -37.48 -7.88 10.18
N LYS A 225 -38.44 -7.63 11.06
CA LYS A 225 -39.85 -7.54 10.72
C LYS A 225 -40.14 -6.19 10.06
N ILE A 226 -40.71 -6.23 8.87
CA ILE A 226 -41.27 -5.06 8.19
C ILE A 226 -42.77 -5.00 8.47
N ILE A 227 -43.25 -3.84 8.88
CA ILE A 227 -44.66 -3.54 9.05
C ILE A 227 -45.00 -2.33 8.18
N LEU A 228 -45.84 -2.55 7.16
CA LEU A 228 -46.37 -1.51 6.30
C LEU A 228 -47.81 -1.18 6.70
N THR A 229 -48.08 0.09 6.99
CA THR A 229 -49.40 0.55 7.41
C THR A 229 -49.93 1.64 6.47
N ASN A 230 -51.24 1.61 6.21
CA ASN A 230 -51.97 2.70 5.57
C ASN A 230 -53.40 2.71 6.13
N LYS A 231 -53.70 3.68 6.99
CA LYS A 231 -54.96 3.73 7.77
C LYS A 231 -55.16 2.39 8.51
N ASP A 232 -56.26 1.68 8.27
CA ASP A 232 -56.58 0.41 8.92
C ASP A 232 -55.89 -0.81 8.28
N LYS A 233 -55.22 -0.64 7.14
CA LYS A 233 -54.53 -1.73 6.45
C LYS A 233 -53.13 -1.91 7.01
N LYS A 234 -52.79 -3.15 7.38
CA LYS A 234 -51.47 -3.54 7.90
C LYS A 234 -50.96 -4.76 7.14
N TYR A 235 -49.74 -4.68 6.64
CA TYR A 235 -49.03 -5.75 5.96
C TYR A 235 -47.74 -6.05 6.70
N ILE A 236 -47.42 -7.32 6.90
CA ILE A 236 -46.28 -7.76 7.71
C ILE A 236 -45.47 -8.76 6.89
N SER A 237 -44.15 -8.59 6.88
CA SER A 237 -43.21 -9.54 6.30
C SER A 237 -41.91 -9.54 7.08
N THR A 238 -41.06 -10.54 6.85
CA THR A 238 -39.82 -10.74 7.57
C THR A 238 -38.65 -10.72 6.60
N LEU A 239 -37.63 -9.92 6.90
CA LEU A 239 -36.33 -9.93 6.22
C LEU A 239 -35.32 -10.66 7.07
N ILE A 240 -34.51 -11.51 6.45
CA ILE A 240 -33.31 -12.08 7.07
C ILE A 240 -32.12 -11.48 6.35
N LEU A 241 -31.45 -10.54 7.01
CA LEU A 241 -30.30 -9.84 6.48
C LEU A 241 -29.02 -10.53 6.96
N SER A 242 -28.24 -11.08 6.04
CA SER A 242 -26.94 -11.68 6.35
C SER A 242 -25.80 -10.77 5.90
N PRO A 243 -24.70 -10.67 6.66
CA PRO A 243 -23.50 -10.00 6.15
C PRO A 243 -22.97 -10.74 4.93
N THR A 244 -22.55 -10.00 3.91
CA THR A 244 -21.87 -10.56 2.72
C THR A 244 -20.59 -11.24 3.18
N SER A 245 -20.38 -12.49 2.75
CA SER A 245 -19.21 -13.26 3.14
C SER A 245 -17.90 -12.60 2.67
N LYS A 246 -16.95 -12.47 3.59
CA LYS A 246 -15.58 -12.08 3.25
C LYS A 246 -14.90 -13.22 2.46
N PRO A 247 -13.95 -12.90 1.56
CA PRO A 247 -13.09 -13.90 0.93
C PRO A 247 -12.42 -14.79 1.99
N ILE A 248 -12.36 -16.09 1.72
CA ILE A 248 -11.58 -17.05 2.49
C ILE A 248 -10.19 -17.06 1.88
N VAL A 249 -9.18 -16.73 2.69
CA VAL A 249 -7.78 -16.64 2.26
C VAL A 249 -6.97 -17.61 3.10
N ASN A 250 -6.37 -18.60 2.46
CA ASN A 250 -5.42 -19.51 3.08
C ASN A 250 -4.01 -19.20 2.56
N ILE A 251 -3.06 -19.12 3.49
CA ILE A 251 -1.64 -19.00 3.18
C ILE A 251 -0.91 -20.13 3.90
N GLU A 252 -0.08 -20.85 3.18
CA GLU A 252 0.81 -21.85 3.72
C GLU A 252 2.23 -21.57 3.22
N SER A 253 3.24 -21.90 4.04
CA SER A 253 4.62 -21.84 3.55
C SER A 253 4.89 -23.10 2.75
N ALA A 254 5.35 -22.95 1.51
CA ALA A 254 5.71 -24.07 0.64
C ALA A 254 6.93 -24.88 1.17
N ASN A 255 7.59 -24.40 2.23
CA ASN A 255 8.74 -25.05 2.88
C ASN A 255 8.35 -25.95 4.08
N SER A 256 7.06 -26.26 4.26
CA SER A 256 6.53 -26.97 5.44
C SER A 256 7.08 -28.39 5.66
N ASP A 257 7.61 -29.05 4.63
CA ASP A 257 8.07 -30.44 4.71
C ASP A 257 9.55 -30.64 5.10
N ASN A 258 10.34 -29.56 5.29
CA ASN A 258 11.71 -29.65 5.79
C ASN A 258 11.85 -29.03 7.19
N ILE A 259 11.54 -29.86 8.18
CA ILE A 259 12.27 -30.10 9.44
C ILE A 259 13.19 -28.95 9.92
N ASP A 260 12.87 -28.45 11.12
CA ASP A 260 13.53 -27.39 11.90
C ASP A 260 13.42 -25.97 11.30
N PHE A 261 12.79 -25.06 12.05
CA PHE A 261 12.80 -23.60 11.85
C PHE A 261 14.23 -22.98 12.02
N LYS A 262 15.27 -23.63 11.49
CA LYS A 262 16.63 -23.12 11.44
C LYS A 262 16.84 -22.53 10.04
N GLU A 263 16.81 -21.21 10.01
CA GLU A 263 17.50 -20.37 9.01
C GLU A 263 16.80 -20.25 7.65
N LEU A 264 15.82 -19.35 7.57
CA LEU A 264 15.27 -18.89 6.30
C LEU A 264 15.98 -17.60 5.86
N GLN A 265 16.84 -17.67 4.86
CA GLN A 265 17.49 -16.49 4.27
C GLN A 265 17.23 -16.38 2.77
N GLY A 266 16.56 -15.28 2.43
CA GLY A 266 16.61 -14.61 1.14
C GLY A 266 15.39 -14.74 0.25
N LYS A 267 14.66 -15.86 0.32
CA LYS A 267 13.40 -16.09 -0.39
C LYS A 267 12.46 -16.96 0.45
N LEU A 268 11.22 -16.53 0.59
CA LEU A 268 10.12 -17.29 1.19
C LEU A 268 9.11 -17.58 0.10
N ASN A 269 8.64 -18.82 0.02
CA ASN A 269 7.64 -19.22 -0.95
C ASN A 269 6.35 -19.55 -0.21
N PHE A 270 5.23 -19.09 -0.77
CA PHE A 270 3.92 -19.27 -0.21
C PHE A 270 2.96 -19.90 -1.21
N ASP A 271 2.20 -20.86 -0.70
CA ASP A 271 1.01 -21.38 -1.36
C ASP A 271 -0.17 -20.56 -0.88
N ILE A 272 -0.90 -19.95 -1.81
CA ILE A 272 -2.02 -19.05 -1.53
C ILE A 272 -3.25 -19.57 -2.26
N ASP A 273 -4.31 -19.84 -1.51
CA ASP A 273 -5.63 -20.20 -2.04
C ASP A 273 -6.66 -19.19 -1.53
N VAL A 274 -7.31 -18.51 -2.47
CA VAL A 274 -8.36 -17.51 -2.20
C VAL A 274 -9.65 -17.99 -2.85
N LYS A 275 -10.73 -18.01 -2.06
CA LYS A 275 -12.09 -18.27 -2.54
C LYS A 275 -13.02 -17.16 -2.07
N SER A 276 -13.78 -16.60 -3.00
CA SER A 276 -14.66 -15.47 -2.72
C SER A 276 -16.01 -15.63 -3.41
N THR A 277 -17.06 -15.13 -2.77
CA THR A 277 -18.40 -14.96 -3.35
C THR A 277 -18.56 -13.62 -4.07
N VAL A 278 -17.63 -12.68 -3.83
CA VAL A 278 -17.57 -11.36 -4.46
C VAL A 278 -16.32 -11.31 -5.35
N PRO A 279 -16.38 -10.77 -6.58
CA PRO A 279 -15.22 -10.71 -7.46
C PRO A 279 -14.02 -10.02 -6.80
N LEU A 280 -12.84 -10.60 -6.99
CA LEU A 280 -11.57 -10.09 -6.50
C LEU A 280 -11.08 -8.95 -7.39
N THR A 281 -10.39 -7.98 -6.79
CA THR A 281 -9.71 -6.88 -7.49
C THR A 281 -8.20 -6.98 -7.34
N LEU A 282 -7.73 -7.42 -6.17
CA LEU A 282 -6.32 -7.52 -5.86
C LEU A 282 -6.09 -8.64 -4.84
N VAL A 283 -5.10 -9.49 -5.10
CA VAL A 283 -4.52 -10.37 -4.09
C VAL A 283 -3.08 -9.93 -3.87
N GLU A 284 -2.72 -9.71 -2.61
CA GLU A 284 -1.42 -9.20 -2.20
C GLU A 284 -0.90 -9.92 -0.95
N LEU A 285 0.41 -9.91 -0.77
CA LEU A 285 1.03 -10.18 0.52
C LEU A 285 1.18 -8.88 1.27
N SER A 286 0.76 -8.87 2.51
CA SER A 286 1.00 -7.80 3.47
C SER A 286 2.09 -8.27 4.42
N ILE A 287 3.23 -7.58 4.37
CA ILE A 287 4.42 -7.92 5.14
C ILE A 287 4.61 -6.83 6.17
N ARG A 288 4.81 -7.21 7.44
CA ARG A 288 5.23 -6.28 8.47
C ARG A 288 6.33 -6.86 9.35
N THR A 289 7.14 -6.00 9.96
CA THR A 289 8.09 -6.39 11.01
C THR A 289 7.58 -5.93 12.38
N HIS A 290 8.13 -6.50 13.44
CA HIS A 290 7.85 -6.03 14.81
C HIS A 290 8.24 -4.56 15.01
N SER A 291 9.32 -4.11 14.38
CA SER A 291 9.81 -2.73 14.39
C SER A 291 8.92 -1.70 13.68
N GLY A 292 7.87 -2.15 12.99
CA GLY A 292 6.91 -1.28 12.30
C GLY A 292 7.19 -1.06 10.81
N TYR A 293 8.16 -1.76 10.21
CA TYR A 293 8.28 -1.78 8.74
C TYR A 293 7.08 -2.50 8.16
N HIS A 294 6.42 -1.91 7.16
CA HIS A 294 5.25 -2.46 6.51
C HIS A 294 5.30 -2.19 5.01
N PHE A 295 5.01 -3.21 4.21
CA PHE A 295 4.79 -3.06 2.78
C PHE A 295 3.82 -4.12 2.25
N GLU A 296 3.15 -3.77 1.15
CA GLU A 296 2.27 -4.67 0.42
C GLU A 296 2.95 -5.07 -0.88
N LYS A 297 2.91 -6.36 -1.21
CA LYS A 297 3.38 -6.92 -2.48
C LYS A 297 2.19 -7.47 -3.23
N SER A 298 1.76 -6.77 -4.29
CA SER A 298 0.75 -7.26 -5.22
C SER A 298 1.20 -8.57 -5.85
N LEU A 299 0.33 -9.58 -5.80
CA LEU A 299 0.53 -10.87 -6.47
C LEU A 299 -0.25 -10.95 -7.77
N ALA A 300 -1.52 -10.50 -7.74
CA ALA A 300 -2.39 -10.49 -8.90
C ALA A 300 -3.39 -9.34 -8.81
N GLU A 301 -3.53 -8.59 -9.90
CA GLU A 301 -4.51 -7.50 -10.04
C GLU A 301 -5.52 -7.87 -11.14
N PHE A 302 -6.80 -7.79 -10.81
CA PHE A 302 -7.90 -8.21 -11.68
C PHE A 302 -8.69 -6.97 -12.09
N SER A 303 -8.21 -6.32 -13.15
CA SER A 303 -8.72 -5.01 -13.56
C SER A 303 -10.04 -5.06 -14.34
N ASN A 304 -10.52 -6.23 -14.79
CA ASN A 304 -11.79 -6.37 -15.54
C ASN A 304 -12.42 -7.78 -15.57
N ALA A 305 -11.89 -8.77 -14.84
CA ALA A 305 -12.38 -10.15 -14.86
C ALA A 305 -13.11 -10.50 -13.56
N SER A 306 -14.20 -11.24 -13.66
CA SER A 306 -14.97 -11.76 -12.52
C SER A 306 -14.22 -12.92 -11.86
N GLU A 307 -13.04 -12.66 -11.29
CA GLU A 307 -12.25 -13.69 -10.65
C GLU A 307 -12.75 -13.91 -9.22
N PHE A 308 -13.32 -15.09 -8.99
CA PHE A 308 -13.84 -15.48 -7.67
C PHE A 308 -12.86 -16.36 -6.90
N ASN A 309 -11.90 -16.98 -7.61
CA ASN A 309 -10.90 -17.84 -7.02
C ASN A 309 -9.51 -17.43 -7.52
N PHE A 310 -8.51 -17.52 -6.65
CA PHE A 310 -7.11 -17.33 -7.02
C PHE A 310 -6.26 -18.38 -6.32
N LYS A 311 -5.38 -19.03 -7.08
CA LYS A 311 -4.42 -20.00 -6.54
C LYS A 311 -3.02 -19.64 -7.04
N SER A 312 -2.07 -19.57 -6.12
CA SER A 312 -0.65 -19.38 -6.41
C SER A 312 0.14 -20.45 -5.69
N ASP A 313 0.79 -21.33 -6.45
CA ASP A 313 1.58 -22.47 -5.93
C ASP A 313 3.06 -22.10 -5.66
N ASN A 314 3.46 -20.84 -5.87
CA ASN A 314 4.81 -20.37 -5.56
C ASN A 314 4.90 -18.83 -5.49
N ALA A 315 4.13 -18.20 -4.60
CA ALA A 315 4.25 -16.76 -4.39
C ALA A 315 5.57 -16.46 -3.67
N GLU A 316 6.55 -15.99 -4.43
CA GLU A 316 7.90 -15.69 -3.93
C GLU A 316 7.92 -14.36 -3.16
N LEU A 317 8.51 -14.34 -1.98
CA LEU A 317 8.86 -13.15 -1.20
C LEU A 317 10.38 -13.13 -1.00
N VAL A 318 11.05 -12.24 -1.71
CA VAL A 318 12.49 -12.03 -1.54
C VAL A 318 12.72 -11.23 -0.27
N THR A 319 13.33 -11.83 0.75
CA THR A 319 13.65 -11.16 2.03
C THR A 319 14.98 -10.42 1.99
N LEU A 320 15.81 -10.67 0.95
CA LEU A 320 17.02 -9.87 0.65
C LEU A 320 16.60 -8.45 0.23
N GLY A 321 16.61 -7.52 1.19
CA GLY A 321 16.21 -6.13 0.97
C GLY A 321 15.32 -5.55 2.06
N ILE A 322 14.63 -6.40 2.82
CA ILE A 322 13.80 -5.99 3.96
C ILE A 322 14.72 -5.60 5.13
N PRO A 323 14.61 -4.36 5.68
CA PRO A 323 15.50 -3.87 6.72
C PRO A 323 15.10 -4.42 8.09
N PHE A 324 15.73 -5.52 8.51
CA PHE A 324 15.48 -6.11 9.83
C PHE A 324 16.29 -5.42 10.94
N LEU A 325 15.61 -4.89 11.95
CA LEU A 325 16.21 -4.50 13.23
C LEU A 325 16.63 -5.74 14.03
N GLN A 326 17.54 -5.55 14.99
CA GLN A 326 18.28 -6.59 15.71
C GLN A 326 17.40 -7.69 16.36
N GLU A 327 16.10 -7.41 16.54
CA GLU A 327 15.07 -8.28 17.16
C GLU A 327 13.82 -8.46 16.26
N ASP A 328 13.93 -8.16 14.96
CA ASP A 328 12.76 -8.17 14.08
C ASP A 328 12.25 -9.57 13.77
N THR A 329 10.93 -9.71 13.94
CA THR A 329 10.16 -10.85 13.50
C THR A 329 9.39 -10.46 12.25
N LEU A 330 9.42 -11.28 11.20
CA LEU A 330 8.62 -11.08 10.00
C LEU A 330 7.23 -11.62 10.24
N TYR A 331 6.24 -10.82 9.94
CA TYR A 331 4.85 -11.22 9.89
C TYR A 331 4.39 -11.11 8.44
N VAL A 332 3.87 -12.20 7.90
CA VAL A 332 3.36 -12.26 6.52
C VAL A 332 1.91 -12.72 6.58
N LYS A 333 1.01 -11.94 5.97
CA LYS A 333 -0.38 -12.31 5.74
C LYS A 333 -0.74 -12.10 4.27
N ALA A 334 -1.62 -12.92 3.73
CA ALA A 334 -2.22 -12.67 2.43
C ALA A 334 -3.52 -11.87 2.62
N ILE A 335 -3.74 -10.88 1.75
CA ILE A 335 -4.95 -10.06 1.71
C ILE A 335 -5.59 -10.21 0.34
N ALA A 336 -6.90 -10.47 0.32
CA ALA A 336 -7.72 -10.49 -0.88
C ALA A 336 -8.74 -9.36 -0.83
N LYS A 337 -8.57 -8.36 -1.69
CA LYS A 337 -9.48 -7.21 -1.85
C LYS A 337 -10.52 -7.54 -2.93
N THR A 338 -11.75 -7.08 -2.72
CA THR A 338 -12.87 -7.31 -3.66
C THR A 338 -13.30 -6.03 -4.37
N VAL A 339 -14.22 -6.16 -5.33
CA VAL A 339 -14.85 -5.02 -6.03
C VAL A 339 -15.72 -4.15 -5.10
N LEU A 340 -16.14 -4.67 -3.95
CA LEU A 340 -16.89 -3.92 -2.95
C LEU A 340 -15.93 -3.32 -1.93
N SER A 341 -15.86 -1.99 -1.88
CA SER A 341 -15.01 -1.27 -0.93
C SER A 341 -15.39 -1.64 0.51
N GLY A 342 -14.41 -2.10 1.29
CA GLY A 342 -14.58 -2.53 2.68
C GLY A 342 -14.83 -4.04 2.88
N ILE A 343 -14.99 -4.83 1.81
CA ILE A 343 -15.00 -6.29 1.89
C ILE A 343 -13.65 -6.83 1.42
N PHE A 344 -12.84 -7.28 2.38
CA PHE A 344 -11.57 -7.95 2.13
C PHE A 344 -11.43 -9.17 3.04
N GLY A 345 -10.70 -10.17 2.55
CA GLY A 345 -10.33 -11.37 3.30
C GLY A 345 -8.87 -11.27 3.71
N GLU A 346 -8.57 -11.74 4.92
CA GLU A 346 -7.19 -11.84 5.42
C GLU A 346 -6.91 -13.27 5.84
N SER A 347 -5.72 -13.76 5.54
CA SER A 347 -5.25 -15.04 6.04
C SER A 347 -4.81 -14.95 7.50
N LYS A 348 -4.61 -16.11 8.14
CA LYS A 348 -3.82 -16.17 9.37
C LYS A 348 -2.41 -15.62 9.10
N GLU A 349 -1.91 -14.82 10.03
CA GLU A 349 -0.57 -14.26 9.94
C GLU A 349 0.49 -15.33 10.27
N LEU A 350 1.46 -15.49 9.37
CA LEU A 350 2.61 -16.38 9.54
C LEU A 350 3.78 -15.59 10.12
N VAL A 351 4.51 -16.22 11.06
CA VAL A 351 5.58 -15.60 11.83
C VAL A 351 6.91 -16.26 11.47
N PHE A 352 7.89 -15.46 11.03
CA PHE A 352 9.24 -15.93 10.70
C PHE A 352 10.29 -15.18 11.52
N PRO A 353 11.07 -15.86 12.38
CA PRO A 353 12.18 -15.25 13.07
C PRO A 353 13.33 -14.96 12.08
N ILE A 354 13.94 -13.78 12.17
CA ILE A 354 15.03 -13.38 11.28
C ILE A 354 16.31 -13.10 12.07
N LYS A 355 17.44 -13.66 11.61
CA LYS A 355 18.76 -13.31 12.14
C LYS A 355 19.26 -12.01 11.51
N THR A 356 19.60 -11.04 12.35
CA THR A 356 20.12 -9.75 11.87
C THR A 356 21.60 -9.78 11.51
N PRO A 357 22.09 -8.83 10.70
CA PRO A 357 23.51 -8.73 10.37
C PRO A 357 24.42 -8.72 11.60
N ILE A 358 23.99 -8.13 12.71
CA ILE A 358 24.78 -8.12 13.96
C ILE A 358 24.79 -9.50 14.62
N GLN A 359 23.66 -10.21 14.66
CA GLN A 359 23.60 -11.58 15.18
C GLN A 359 24.42 -12.55 14.31
N VAL A 360 24.35 -12.41 12.99
CA VAL A 360 25.17 -13.16 12.04
C VAL A 360 26.66 -12.84 12.26
N ARG A 361 27.04 -11.57 12.43
CA ARG A 361 28.43 -11.18 12.76
C ARG A 361 28.91 -11.77 14.09
N ALA A 362 28.08 -11.74 15.14
CA ALA A 362 28.41 -12.34 16.43
C ALA A 362 28.61 -13.86 16.32
N GLU A 363 27.80 -14.53 15.51
CA GLU A 363 27.93 -15.96 15.24
C GLU A 363 29.20 -16.29 14.43
N ILE A 364 29.53 -15.48 13.42
CA ILE A 364 30.80 -15.59 12.68
C ILE A 364 31.98 -15.40 13.66
N ILE A 365 31.97 -14.37 14.51
CA ILE A 365 33.02 -14.14 15.51
C ILE A 365 33.18 -15.37 16.41
N ARG A 366 32.08 -15.92 16.93
CA ARG A 366 32.10 -17.13 17.77
C ARG A 366 32.75 -18.31 17.05
N LYS A 367 32.40 -18.52 15.78
CA LYS A 367 32.95 -19.61 14.95
C LYS A 367 34.43 -19.41 14.63
N LEU A 368 34.87 -18.18 14.38
CA LEU A 368 36.28 -17.85 14.19
C LEU A 368 37.09 -17.98 15.48
N GLU A 369 36.54 -17.60 16.64
CA GLU A 369 37.18 -17.81 17.94
C GLU A 369 37.29 -19.30 18.29
N GLU A 370 36.28 -20.10 17.94
CA GLU A 370 36.30 -21.56 18.03
C GLU A 370 37.42 -22.15 17.16
N ALA A 371 37.50 -21.76 15.88
CA ALA A 371 38.55 -22.17 14.95
C ALA A 371 39.95 -21.79 15.47
N LYS A 372 40.12 -20.55 15.96
CA LYS A 372 41.38 -20.06 16.53
C LYS A 372 41.81 -20.89 17.74
N LYS A 373 40.89 -21.19 18.66
CA LYS A 373 41.17 -22.05 19.83
C LYS A 373 41.61 -23.45 19.42
N LEU A 374 40.95 -24.04 18.43
CA LEU A 374 41.31 -25.36 17.92
C LEU A 374 42.68 -25.36 17.25
N LEU A 375 43.00 -24.31 16.48
CA LEU A 375 44.31 -24.13 15.85
C LEU A 375 45.43 -24.01 16.89
N ILE A 376 45.24 -23.22 17.95
CA ILE A 376 46.24 -23.06 19.04
C ILE A 376 46.45 -24.37 19.82
N LYS A 377 45.38 -25.14 20.05
CA LYS A 377 45.43 -26.43 20.75
C LYS A 377 46.01 -27.57 19.89
N MET A 378 46.31 -27.33 18.61
CA MET A 378 46.89 -28.33 17.73
C MET A 378 48.30 -28.69 18.20
N ASN A 379 48.49 -29.94 18.62
CA ASN A 379 49.77 -30.44 19.15
C ASN A 379 50.55 -31.26 18.11
N LYS A 380 49.87 -31.91 17.16
CA LYS A 380 50.47 -32.63 16.02
C LYS A 380 49.64 -32.35 14.77
N VAL A 381 50.32 -31.99 13.68
CA VAL A 381 49.66 -31.70 12.39
C VAL A 381 49.22 -33.03 11.76
N THR A 382 47.95 -33.36 11.92
CA THR A 382 47.33 -34.59 11.36
C THR A 382 46.09 -34.21 10.55
N PRO A 383 45.70 -35.00 9.53
CA PRO A 383 44.48 -34.77 8.76
C PRO A 383 43.23 -34.65 9.64
N GLU A 384 43.17 -35.43 10.72
CA GLU A 384 42.05 -35.45 11.69
C GLU A 384 41.98 -34.21 12.59
N GLN A 385 43.11 -33.53 12.85
CA GLN A 385 43.10 -32.26 13.57
C GLN A 385 42.76 -31.10 12.63
N LYS A 386 43.21 -31.13 11.37
CA LYS A 386 42.80 -30.18 10.33
C LYS A 386 41.30 -30.25 10.05
N SER A 387 40.75 -31.47 9.94
CA SER A 387 39.31 -31.68 9.70
C SER A 387 38.40 -31.24 10.84
N LYS A 388 38.93 -30.94 12.03
CA LYS A 388 38.18 -30.32 13.14
C LYS A 388 38.14 -28.79 13.08
N ILE A 389 39.10 -28.16 12.38
CA ILE A 389 39.23 -26.70 12.27
C ILE A 389 38.47 -26.18 11.04
N ILE A 390 38.41 -26.97 9.96
CA ILE A 390 37.75 -26.60 8.70
C ILE A 390 36.22 -26.39 8.88
N PRO A 391 35.45 -27.22 9.62
CA PRO A 391 34.00 -27.04 9.72
C PRO A 391 33.57 -25.72 10.39
N PRO A 392 34.17 -25.27 11.52
CA PRO A 392 33.92 -23.93 12.04
C PRO A 392 34.21 -22.81 11.05
N LEU A 393 35.31 -22.89 10.28
CA LEU A 393 35.67 -21.91 9.25
C LEU A 393 34.71 -21.94 8.05
N SER A 394 34.31 -23.13 7.59
CA SER A 394 33.35 -23.30 6.49
C SER A 394 31.98 -22.74 6.86
N ASN A 395 31.50 -23.00 8.08
CA ASN A 395 30.25 -22.41 8.57
C ASN A 395 30.37 -20.88 8.70
N ALA A 396 31.51 -20.37 9.17
CA ALA A 396 31.76 -18.93 9.20
C ALA A 396 31.79 -18.31 7.79
N ALA A 397 32.34 -19.00 6.79
CA ALA A 397 32.37 -18.56 5.39
C ALA A 397 30.98 -18.57 4.76
N GLN A 398 30.14 -19.56 5.09
CA GLN A 398 28.74 -19.61 4.67
C GLN A 398 27.95 -18.45 5.28
N LEU A 399 28.07 -18.23 6.59
CA LEU A 399 27.45 -17.10 7.28
C LEU A 399 27.94 -15.74 6.76
N ALA A 400 29.23 -15.63 6.40
CA ALA A 400 29.77 -14.43 5.77
C ALA A 400 29.22 -14.24 4.34
N GLY A 401 28.99 -15.32 3.59
CA GLY A 401 28.28 -15.26 2.30
C GLY A 401 26.87 -14.67 2.40
N ASN A 402 26.28 -14.69 3.60
CA ASN A 402 24.95 -14.17 3.87
C ASN A 402 24.93 -12.70 4.28
N LEU A 403 26.09 -12.07 4.51
CA LEU A 403 26.23 -10.63 4.68
C LEU A 403 26.41 -10.00 3.28
N SER A 404 25.47 -9.17 2.84
CA SER A 404 25.43 -8.58 1.49
C SER A 404 26.63 -7.70 1.11
N GLN A 405 27.56 -7.47 2.04
CA GLN A 405 28.73 -6.58 1.92
C GLN A 405 29.93 -7.10 2.75
N SER A 406 30.20 -8.41 2.78
CA SER A 406 31.39 -8.95 3.49
C SER A 406 32.38 -9.66 2.56
N GLY A 407 32.69 -9.06 1.41
CA GLY A 407 33.57 -9.67 0.42
C GLY A 407 34.94 -10.04 1.02
N ILE A 408 35.49 -9.14 1.82
CA ILE A 408 36.80 -9.30 2.48
C ILE A 408 36.74 -10.33 3.60
N VAL A 409 35.70 -10.30 4.44
CA VAL A 409 35.54 -11.26 5.54
C VAL A 409 35.45 -12.67 4.98
N ARG A 410 34.61 -12.89 3.96
CA ARG A 410 34.47 -14.20 3.33
C ARG A 410 35.77 -14.64 2.65
N ARG A 411 36.44 -13.74 1.91
CA ARG A 411 37.73 -14.01 1.26
C ARG A 411 38.78 -14.42 2.28
N ASN A 412 38.92 -13.68 3.39
CA ASN A 412 39.88 -13.97 4.45
C ASN A 412 39.60 -15.31 5.14
N ILE A 413 38.32 -15.68 5.32
CA ILE A 413 37.96 -16.99 5.89
C ILE A 413 38.30 -18.12 4.91
N ILE A 414 38.05 -17.94 3.61
CA ILE A 414 38.42 -18.93 2.57
C ILE A 414 39.94 -19.07 2.47
N GLU A 415 40.69 -17.97 2.48
CA GLU A 415 42.15 -17.99 2.54
C GLU A 415 42.65 -18.70 3.80
N SER A 416 41.99 -18.50 4.94
CA SER A 416 42.32 -19.21 6.18
C SER A 416 42.09 -20.71 6.06
N ILE A 417 41.02 -21.16 5.37
CA ILE A 417 40.78 -22.58 5.08
C ILE A 417 41.94 -23.15 4.24
N ASN A 418 42.29 -22.48 3.15
CA ASN A 418 43.38 -22.91 2.27
C ASN A 418 44.73 -22.97 3.00
N LEU A 419 45.00 -22.01 3.89
CA LEU A 419 46.22 -22.00 4.71
C LEU A 419 46.23 -23.15 5.71
N VAL A 420 45.10 -23.45 6.36
CA VAL A 420 44.95 -24.56 7.32
C VAL A 420 45.15 -25.93 6.65
N GLU A 421 44.64 -26.11 5.43
CA GLU A 421 44.85 -27.32 4.63
C GLU A 421 46.33 -27.56 4.34
N ASN A 422 47.09 -26.50 4.09
CA ASN A 422 48.51 -26.54 3.73
C ASN A 422 49.49 -26.52 4.92
N ILE A 423 49.01 -26.59 6.17
CA ILE A 423 49.91 -26.67 7.35
C ILE A 423 50.68 -27.99 7.32
N SER A 424 52.00 -27.94 7.36
CA SER A 424 52.88 -29.11 7.38
C SER A 424 53.46 -29.36 8.77
N LEU A 425 53.77 -28.29 9.51
CA LEU A 425 54.37 -28.32 10.84
C LEU A 425 53.74 -27.26 11.76
N LYS A 426 53.78 -27.49 13.07
CA LYS A 426 53.33 -26.47 14.04
C LYS A 426 54.27 -25.26 13.95
N ASN A 427 53.68 -24.05 13.95
CA ASN A 427 54.40 -22.78 13.79
C ASN A 427 55.10 -22.60 12.42
N ASP A 428 54.74 -23.37 11.39
CA ASP A 428 55.18 -23.06 10.03
C ASP A 428 54.54 -21.77 9.49
N GLN A 429 54.97 -21.34 8.30
CA GLN A 429 54.48 -20.11 7.68
C GLN A 429 52.96 -20.13 7.47
N ASN A 430 52.37 -21.29 7.16
CA ASN A 430 50.94 -21.45 6.93
C ASN A 430 50.14 -21.43 8.25
N TYR A 431 50.70 -21.98 9.32
CA TYR A 431 50.15 -21.90 10.68
C TYR A 431 50.13 -20.45 11.18
N ASN A 432 51.24 -19.73 11.07
CA ASN A 432 51.29 -18.33 11.54
C ASN A 432 50.40 -17.42 10.68
N SER A 433 50.36 -17.65 9.37
CA SER A 433 49.49 -16.90 8.45
C SER A 433 48.01 -17.17 8.70
N SER A 434 47.60 -18.41 8.94
CA SER A 434 46.19 -18.73 9.27
C SER A 434 45.76 -18.15 10.61
N LEU A 435 46.63 -18.19 11.63
CA LEU A 435 46.34 -17.60 12.94
C LEU A 435 46.24 -16.07 12.87
N GLY A 436 47.14 -15.43 12.10
CA GLY A 436 47.08 -14.02 11.77
C GLY A 436 45.77 -13.66 11.07
N LYS A 437 45.45 -14.30 9.95
CA LYS A 437 44.26 -14.02 9.13
C LYS A 437 42.95 -14.21 9.90
N ILE A 438 42.84 -15.25 10.73
CA ILE A 438 41.68 -15.45 11.61
C ILE A 438 41.57 -14.31 12.63
N GLN A 439 42.68 -13.89 13.24
CA GLN A 439 42.69 -12.79 14.21
C GLN A 439 42.33 -11.45 13.56
N THR A 440 42.85 -11.16 12.37
CA THR A 440 42.50 -9.95 11.61
C THR A 440 41.02 -9.94 11.28
N THR A 441 40.48 -11.06 10.82
CA THR A 441 39.06 -11.18 10.48
C THR A 441 38.17 -10.98 11.70
N ILE A 442 38.54 -11.50 12.87
CA ILE A 442 37.85 -11.23 14.14
C ILE A 442 37.91 -9.74 14.49
N ASN A 443 39.07 -9.10 14.34
CA ASN A 443 39.22 -7.68 14.65
C ASN A 443 38.38 -6.80 13.71
N ILE A 444 38.34 -7.13 12.41
CA ILE A 444 37.49 -6.47 11.42
C ILE A 444 36.01 -6.60 11.83
N LEU A 445 35.56 -7.82 12.15
CA LEU A 445 34.17 -8.09 12.55
C LEU A 445 33.79 -7.40 13.86
N LYS A 446 34.66 -7.39 14.87
CA LYS A 446 34.42 -6.68 16.14
C LYS A 446 34.37 -5.18 15.93
N ARG A 447 35.22 -4.61 15.07
CA ARG A 447 35.16 -3.20 14.68
C ARG A 447 33.85 -2.87 13.98
N GLN A 448 33.46 -3.69 13.00
CA GLN A 448 32.20 -3.53 12.28
C GLN A 448 30.99 -3.66 13.22
N GLN A 449 31.05 -4.57 14.20
CA GLN A 449 30.01 -4.72 15.23
C GLN A 449 29.91 -3.46 16.10
N ASN A 450 31.03 -2.98 16.66
CA ASN A 450 31.03 -1.79 17.50
C ASN A 450 30.52 -0.55 16.75
N ALA A 451 31.00 -0.32 15.53
CA ALA A 451 30.54 0.81 14.72
C ALA A 451 29.07 0.70 14.28
N SER A 452 28.57 -0.53 14.12
CA SER A 452 27.16 -0.81 13.84
C SER A 452 26.28 -0.53 15.06
N GLU A 453 26.71 -0.91 16.26
CA GLU A 453 26.03 -0.63 17.53
C GLU A 453 25.93 0.88 17.80
N SER A 454 26.98 1.65 17.51
CA SER A 454 26.97 3.11 17.67
C SER A 454 26.08 3.85 16.68
N SER A 455 26.04 3.38 15.42
CA SER A 455 25.11 3.91 14.41
C SER A 455 23.66 3.51 14.70
N ASN A 456 23.45 2.28 15.18
CA ASN A 456 22.16 1.78 15.63
C ASN A 456 21.62 2.62 16.81
N PHE A 457 22.50 3.03 17.74
CA PHE A 457 22.12 3.92 18.84
C PHE A 457 21.50 5.24 18.34
N LEU A 458 22.15 5.98 17.43
CA LEU A 458 21.63 7.26 16.93
C LEU A 458 20.33 7.09 16.16
N ALA A 459 20.21 6.02 15.35
CA ALA A 459 18.99 5.72 14.60
C ALA A 459 17.82 5.33 15.54
N ARG A 460 18.07 4.49 16.54
CA ARG A 460 17.07 4.12 17.56
C ARG A 460 16.66 5.33 18.39
N LEU A 461 17.59 6.21 18.76
CA LEU A 461 17.29 7.45 19.47
C LEU A 461 16.43 8.40 18.62
N GLN A 462 16.70 8.49 17.32
CA GLN A 462 15.89 9.28 16.39
C GLN A 462 14.48 8.68 16.21
N ASN A 463 14.37 7.36 16.14
CA ASN A 463 13.09 6.66 16.04
C ASN A 463 12.27 6.86 17.32
N LEU A 464 12.87 6.65 18.49
CA LEU A 464 12.24 6.92 19.79
C LEU A 464 11.78 8.36 19.90
N LYS A 465 12.61 9.34 19.50
CA LYS A 465 12.23 10.75 19.40
C LYS A 465 10.98 10.95 18.55
N SER A 466 10.96 10.40 17.35
CA SER A 466 9.83 10.52 16.43
C SER A 466 8.56 9.89 17.01
N LYS A 467 8.66 8.68 17.56
CA LYS A 467 7.56 7.99 18.22
C LYS A 467 6.98 8.85 19.35
N ILE A 468 7.82 9.37 20.24
CA ILE A 468 7.40 10.25 21.35
C ILE A 468 6.77 11.56 20.83
N GLN A 469 7.24 12.10 19.71
CA GLN A 469 6.66 13.29 19.08
C GLN A 469 5.29 13.03 18.44
N MET A 470 5.00 11.80 18.01
CA MET A 470 3.72 11.40 17.42
C MET A 470 2.67 10.97 18.46
N LEU A 471 3.08 10.72 19.71
CA LEU A 471 2.16 10.37 20.79
C LEU A 471 1.16 11.50 21.06
N ASN A 472 -0.10 11.12 21.23
CA ASN A 472 -1.16 12.05 21.62
C ASN A 472 -1.35 12.03 23.14
N SER A 473 -1.74 13.16 23.72
CA SER A 473 -2.00 13.30 25.17
C SER A 473 -3.15 12.42 25.73
N LYS A 474 -3.80 11.62 24.87
CA LYS A 474 -4.85 10.66 25.23
C LYS A 474 -4.31 9.26 25.53
N GLU A 475 -3.12 8.90 25.05
CA GLU A 475 -2.45 7.65 25.40
C GLU A 475 -1.89 7.76 26.82
N LYS A 476 -2.11 6.74 27.66
CA LYS A 476 -1.70 6.77 29.09
C LYS A 476 -0.66 5.73 29.46
N ASP A 477 -0.33 4.82 28.54
CA ASP A 477 0.69 3.81 28.77
C ASP A 477 1.91 4.11 27.89
N TYR A 478 2.97 4.56 28.56
CA TYR A 478 4.26 4.86 27.94
C TYR A 478 5.34 3.85 28.35
N SER A 479 4.95 2.69 28.91
CA SER A 479 5.87 1.71 29.47
C SER A 479 6.88 1.18 28.45
N GLU A 480 6.45 0.95 27.22
CA GLU A 480 7.30 0.53 26.10
C GLU A 480 8.37 1.59 25.78
N PHE A 481 7.97 2.85 25.56
CA PHE A 481 8.89 3.95 25.26
C PHE A 481 9.84 4.26 26.42
N SER A 482 9.38 4.12 27.66
CA SER A 482 10.22 4.28 28.84
C SER A 482 11.27 3.18 28.92
N SER A 483 10.88 1.92 28.66
CA SER A 483 11.83 0.79 28.62
C SER A 483 12.88 0.98 27.53
N GLU A 484 12.47 1.37 26.32
CA GLU A 484 13.38 1.67 25.21
C GLU A 484 14.33 2.83 25.55
N SER A 485 13.84 3.86 26.24
CA SER A 485 14.67 4.98 26.72
C SER A 485 15.72 4.53 27.75
N PHE A 486 15.37 3.65 28.69
CA PHE A 486 16.34 3.12 29.66
C PHE A 486 17.45 2.32 28.98
N GLU A 487 17.09 1.45 28.03
CA GLU A 487 18.05 0.67 27.26
C GLU A 487 19.00 1.58 26.46
N LEU A 488 18.47 2.61 25.79
CA LEU A 488 19.29 3.57 25.04
C LEU A 488 20.22 4.40 25.94
N SER A 489 19.83 4.69 27.18
CA SER A 489 20.72 5.35 28.15
C SER A 489 21.93 4.50 28.50
N GLU A 490 21.75 3.19 28.70
CA GLU A 490 22.85 2.26 28.96
C GLU A 490 23.77 2.12 27.74
N ILE A 491 23.19 2.02 26.54
CA ILE A 491 23.93 1.98 25.28
C ILE A 491 24.77 3.26 25.10
N ALA A 492 24.20 4.44 25.35
CA ALA A 492 24.92 5.72 25.28
C ALA A 492 26.12 5.76 26.23
N SER A 493 25.96 5.29 27.48
CA SER A 493 27.04 5.24 28.46
C SER A 493 28.17 4.30 28.03
N ASN A 494 27.80 3.13 27.50
CA ASN A 494 28.77 2.16 26.99
C ASN A 494 29.52 2.70 25.77
N LEU A 495 28.81 3.37 24.87
CA LEU A 495 29.39 4.00 23.69
C LEU A 495 30.41 5.08 24.06
N ASN A 496 30.08 5.98 25.00
CA ASN A 496 31.02 6.99 25.48
C ASN A 496 32.30 6.33 26.03
N LYS A 497 32.17 5.33 26.92
CA LYS A 497 33.32 4.59 27.47
C LYS A 497 34.18 3.96 26.38
N GLN A 498 33.56 3.36 25.37
CA GLN A 498 34.28 2.75 24.25
C GLN A 498 35.05 3.79 23.43
N LEU A 499 34.41 4.90 23.05
CA LEU A 499 35.07 5.99 22.32
C LEU A 499 36.20 6.61 23.14
N MET A 500 36.02 6.72 24.46
CA MET A 500 37.04 7.27 25.34
C MET A 500 38.25 6.33 25.46
N ASN A 501 38.02 5.02 25.50
CA ASN A 501 39.09 4.02 25.44
C ASN A 501 39.84 4.07 24.09
N MET A 502 39.12 4.21 22.97
CA MET A 502 39.74 4.34 21.64
C MET A 502 40.59 5.61 21.53
N THR A 503 40.13 6.72 22.10
CA THR A 503 40.87 8.00 22.12
C THR A 503 42.17 7.90 22.93
N ASN A 504 42.17 7.08 23.99
CA ASN A 504 43.32 6.89 24.86
C ASN A 504 44.30 5.82 24.35
N ASN A 505 43.87 4.96 23.42
CA ASN A 505 44.71 3.94 22.83
C ASN A 505 45.78 4.57 21.92
N GLU A 506 47.06 4.34 22.24
CA GLU A 506 48.19 4.86 21.46
C GLU A 506 48.27 4.30 20.04
N THR A 507 47.65 3.14 19.78
CA THR A 507 47.64 2.54 18.44
C THR A 507 46.58 3.12 17.52
N TYR A 508 45.69 3.99 18.00
CA TYR A 508 44.69 4.64 17.15
C TYR A 508 45.29 5.91 16.51
N PRO A 509 45.13 6.14 15.19
CA PRO A 509 45.95 7.11 14.46
C PRO A 509 45.46 8.57 14.58
N LEU A 510 45.32 9.06 15.81
CA LEU A 510 44.91 10.43 16.10
C LEU A 510 46.12 11.38 16.13
N THR A 511 45.95 12.57 15.55
CA THR A 511 46.81 13.70 15.85
C THR A 511 46.61 14.19 17.29
N ILE A 512 47.59 14.94 17.80
CA ILE A 512 47.53 15.56 19.13
C ILE A 512 46.30 16.47 19.27
N SER A 513 45.96 17.21 18.21
CA SER A 513 44.77 18.07 18.17
C SER A 513 43.47 17.26 18.16
N GLU A 514 43.33 16.24 17.30
CA GLU A 514 42.16 15.35 17.26
C GLU A 514 41.94 14.67 18.62
N LYS A 515 43.01 14.17 19.25
CA LYS A 515 42.95 13.54 20.58
C LYS A 515 42.45 14.53 21.64
N LYS A 516 42.96 15.77 21.65
CA LYS A 516 42.54 16.81 22.61
C LYS A 516 41.07 17.20 22.41
N THR A 517 40.64 17.34 21.16
CA THR A 517 39.25 17.66 20.80
C THR A 517 38.29 16.54 21.23
N LEU A 518 38.62 15.28 20.89
CA LEU A 518 37.83 14.11 21.29
C LEU A 518 37.74 13.97 22.81
N GLN A 519 38.85 14.16 23.53
CA GLN A 519 38.84 14.09 24.98
C GLN A 519 37.97 15.17 25.62
N ASN A 520 37.92 16.38 25.03
CA ASN A 520 37.07 17.45 25.53
C ASN A 520 35.58 17.15 25.27
N ILE A 521 35.25 16.70 24.06
CA ILE A 521 33.87 16.36 23.69
C ILE A 521 33.34 15.20 24.55
N LEU A 522 34.07 14.09 24.61
CA LEU A 522 33.60 12.90 25.32
C LEU A 522 33.50 13.07 26.85
N LYS A 523 34.33 13.95 27.44
CA LYS A 523 34.23 14.31 28.87
C LYS A 523 33.00 15.15 29.19
N ASN A 524 32.54 15.95 28.24
CA ASN A 524 31.40 16.85 28.42
C ASN A 524 30.07 16.23 27.96
N ASP A 525 30.10 15.01 27.39
CA ASP A 525 28.93 14.30 26.90
C ASP A 525 27.96 13.94 28.04
N ASN A 526 26.73 14.46 27.96
CA ASN A 526 25.65 14.15 28.89
C ASN A 526 24.52 13.33 28.25
N THR A 527 24.77 12.69 27.10
CA THR A 527 23.73 11.97 26.34
C THR A 527 23.00 10.93 27.18
N ALA A 528 23.73 10.08 27.92
CA ALA A 528 23.13 9.04 28.76
C ALA A 528 22.20 9.61 29.84
N LEU A 529 22.58 10.75 30.44
CA LEU A 529 21.78 11.43 31.46
C LEU A 529 20.50 12.03 30.87
N LYS A 530 20.59 12.66 29.68
CA LYS A 530 19.44 13.26 29.00
C LYS A 530 18.44 12.21 28.50
N VAL A 531 18.91 11.07 27.97
CA VAL A 531 18.04 9.94 27.59
C VAL A 531 17.35 9.34 28.82
N LYS A 532 18.05 9.27 29.96
CA LYS A 532 17.49 8.81 31.23
C LYS A 532 16.42 9.76 31.78
N ALA A 533 16.58 11.07 31.58
CA ALA A 533 15.57 12.07 31.93
C ALA A 533 14.28 11.83 31.12
N THR A 534 14.38 11.60 29.80
CA THR A 534 13.22 11.24 28.96
C THR A 534 12.47 10.03 29.54
N ALA A 535 13.19 8.98 29.96
CA ALA A 535 12.59 7.79 30.53
C ALA A 535 11.82 8.08 31.84
N GLN A 536 12.30 9.03 32.64
CA GLN A 536 11.66 9.48 33.88
C GLN A 536 10.41 10.33 33.61
N SER A 537 10.46 11.25 32.65
CA SER A 537 9.31 12.07 32.25
C SER A 537 8.18 11.22 31.65
N LEU A 538 8.52 10.18 30.86
CA LEU A 538 7.56 9.19 30.38
C LEU A 538 6.92 8.39 31.53
N LYS A 539 7.69 7.99 32.55
CA LYS A 539 7.15 7.32 33.76
C LYS A 539 6.24 8.21 34.59
N GLN A 540 6.48 9.52 34.56
CA GLN A 540 5.66 10.53 35.25
C GLN A 540 4.44 10.96 34.40
N ASN A 541 4.22 10.35 33.23
CA ASN A 541 3.18 10.71 32.26
C ASN A 541 3.25 12.18 31.79
N ASN A 542 4.44 12.80 31.84
CA ASN A 542 4.66 14.16 31.36
C ASN A 542 5.17 14.16 29.91
N LEU A 543 4.24 14.13 28.95
CA LEU A 543 4.57 14.02 27.52
C LEU A 543 5.33 15.24 26.98
N ILE A 544 4.98 16.45 27.42
CA ILE A 544 5.62 17.69 26.94
C ILE A 544 7.09 17.73 27.35
N GLU A 545 7.37 17.39 28.61
CA GLU A 545 8.74 17.32 29.13
C GLU A 545 9.52 16.17 28.46
N ALA A 546 8.90 15.00 28.26
CA ALA A 546 9.51 13.90 27.51
C ALA A 546 9.87 14.28 26.07
N GLN A 547 9.00 15.02 25.36
CA GLN A 547 9.26 15.51 24.00
C GLN A 547 10.42 16.50 23.93
N GLN A 548 10.55 17.38 24.92
CA GLN A 548 11.66 18.33 25.00
C GLN A 548 12.97 17.64 25.39
N GLU A 549 12.92 16.71 26.34
CA GLU A 549 14.09 15.97 26.80
C GLU A 549 14.65 15.04 25.72
N ILE A 550 13.80 14.36 24.95
CA ILE A 550 14.27 13.48 23.88
C ILE A 550 14.90 14.28 22.72
N GLN A 551 14.39 15.50 22.44
CA GLN A 551 15.02 16.43 21.51
C GLN A 551 16.42 16.85 22.01
N ASN A 552 16.52 17.25 23.29
CA ASN A 552 17.79 17.64 23.90
C ASN A 552 18.79 16.48 23.96
N ALA A 553 18.31 15.25 24.18
CA ALA A 553 19.13 14.03 24.19
C ALA A 553 19.66 13.72 22.79
N PHE A 554 18.83 13.86 21.76
CA PHE A 554 19.23 13.67 20.37
C PHE A 554 20.27 14.70 19.91
N ASP A 555 20.08 15.97 20.26
CA ASP A 555 21.03 17.03 19.90
C ASP A 555 22.38 16.85 20.62
N GLU A 556 22.35 16.45 21.91
CA GLU A 556 23.55 16.10 22.66
C GLU A 556 24.29 14.93 22.02
N ALA A 557 23.56 13.86 21.68
CA ALA A 557 24.08 12.65 21.07
C ALA A 557 24.78 12.95 19.74
N ASN A 558 24.19 13.79 18.89
CA ASN A 558 24.79 14.19 17.62
C ASN A 558 26.05 15.03 17.81
N ASN A 559 25.98 16.04 18.70
CA ASN A 559 27.09 16.97 18.92
C ASN A 559 28.29 16.33 19.61
N HIS A 560 28.07 15.27 20.39
CA HIS A 560 29.13 14.63 21.17
C HIS A 560 29.50 13.27 20.61
N LEU A 561 28.61 12.28 20.72
CA LEU A 561 28.89 10.90 20.29
C LEU A 561 28.97 10.81 18.76
N GLY A 562 28.03 11.41 18.04
CA GLY A 562 28.02 11.50 16.57
C GLY A 562 29.27 12.16 16.02
N PHE A 563 29.60 13.35 16.54
CA PHE A 563 30.77 14.11 16.12
C PHE A 563 32.10 13.42 16.49
N ALA A 564 32.19 12.80 17.68
CA ALA A 564 33.37 12.03 18.06
C ALA A 564 33.61 10.84 17.12
N MET A 565 32.57 10.12 16.74
CA MET A 565 32.67 9.04 15.76
C MET A 565 33.14 9.55 14.39
N GLN A 566 32.61 10.69 13.94
CA GLN A 566 33.01 11.30 12.67
C GLN A 566 34.51 11.66 12.65
N ILE A 567 35.00 12.29 13.73
CA ILE A 567 36.44 12.62 13.85
C ILE A 567 37.28 11.35 13.84
N MET A 568 36.87 10.31 14.56
CA MET A 568 37.60 9.03 14.58
C MET A 568 37.65 8.35 13.22
N GLN A 569 36.58 8.44 12.44
CA GLN A 569 36.50 7.87 11.08
C GLN A 569 37.36 8.67 10.09
N GLN A 570 37.32 10.00 10.16
CA GLN A 570 38.16 10.88 9.34
C GLN A 570 39.65 10.68 9.64
N ALA A 571 40.02 10.59 10.91
CA ALA A 571 41.41 10.34 11.31
C ALA A 571 41.93 9.00 10.76
N ARG A 572 41.07 7.97 10.75
CA ARG A 572 41.39 6.66 10.19
C ARG A 572 41.56 6.70 8.66
N GLN A 573 40.63 7.32 7.93
CA GLN A 573 40.73 7.48 6.47
C GLN A 573 41.99 8.26 6.08
N ARG A 574 42.30 9.34 6.82
CA ARG A 574 43.54 10.10 6.67
C ARG A 574 44.77 9.22 6.86
N ALA A 575 44.77 8.39 7.91
CA ALA A 575 45.88 7.49 8.21
C ALA A 575 46.07 6.41 7.14
N ILE A 576 44.99 5.87 6.58
CA ILE A 576 45.05 4.92 5.45
C ILE A 576 45.68 5.57 4.22
N GLN A 577 45.26 6.78 3.86
CA GLN A 577 45.82 7.51 2.72
C GLN A 577 47.31 7.83 2.92
N ASP A 578 47.68 8.30 4.11
CA ASP A 578 49.07 8.61 4.46
C ASP A 578 49.94 7.33 4.46
N ALA A 579 49.43 6.21 4.99
CA ALA A 579 50.11 4.92 4.93
C ALA A 579 50.33 4.45 3.50
N LYS A 580 49.33 4.60 2.63
CA LYS A 580 49.40 4.22 1.21
C LYS A 580 50.50 5.00 0.49
N ILE A 581 50.51 6.31 0.65
CA ILE A 581 51.51 7.19 0.04
C ILE A 581 52.92 6.83 0.54
N LYS A 582 53.09 6.61 1.85
CA LYS A 582 54.39 6.27 2.43
C LYS A 582 54.89 4.90 2.00
N LEU A 583 54.02 3.89 1.93
CA LEU A 583 54.38 2.55 1.46
C LEU A 583 54.73 2.53 -0.03
N GLN A 584 53.95 3.22 -0.88
CA GLN A 584 54.26 3.35 -2.31
C GLN A 584 55.61 4.05 -2.53
N LYS A 585 55.88 5.14 -1.79
CA LYS A 585 57.18 5.83 -1.87
C LYS A 585 58.33 4.96 -1.34
N ALA A 586 58.10 4.19 -0.28
CA ALA A 586 59.10 3.27 0.24
C ALA A 586 59.41 2.15 -0.75
N ASP A 587 58.39 1.61 -1.42
CA ASP A 587 58.55 0.60 -2.46
C ASP A 587 59.34 1.13 -3.67
N SER A 588 58.97 2.31 -4.17
CA SER A 588 59.72 2.97 -5.26
C SER A 588 61.17 3.31 -4.87
N SER A 589 61.42 3.71 -3.61
CA SER A 589 62.79 3.97 -3.14
C SER A 589 63.61 2.67 -3.08
N LEU A 590 63.01 1.56 -2.63
CA LEU A 590 63.66 0.24 -2.65
C LEU A 590 63.90 -0.25 -4.08
N GLU A 591 63.00 0.03 -5.01
CA GLU A 591 63.14 -0.31 -6.43
C GLU A 591 64.27 0.48 -7.08
N ASN A 592 64.27 1.81 -6.89
CA ASN A 592 65.29 2.71 -7.43
C ASN A 592 66.69 2.38 -6.91
N SER A 593 66.80 1.89 -5.66
CA SER A 593 68.06 1.44 -5.06
C SER A 593 68.77 0.32 -5.84
N LYS A 594 68.06 -0.39 -6.75
CA LYS A 594 68.64 -1.42 -7.61
C LYS A 594 69.38 -0.86 -8.84
N TYR A 595 69.05 0.36 -9.26
CA TYR A 595 69.53 0.93 -10.51
C TYR A 595 70.64 1.98 -10.34
N PHE A 596 70.91 2.43 -9.12
CA PHE A 596 71.95 3.43 -8.87
C PHE A 596 73.37 2.87 -8.95
N PRO A 597 74.30 3.59 -9.61
CA PRO A 597 75.67 3.12 -9.82
C PRO A 597 76.58 3.28 -8.59
N THR A 598 76.26 4.19 -7.65
CA THR A 598 77.13 4.44 -6.49
C THR A 598 76.56 3.92 -5.17
N LYS A 599 77.44 3.42 -4.28
CA LYS A 599 77.08 2.91 -2.94
C LYS A 599 76.31 3.95 -2.10
N ASN A 600 76.70 5.21 -2.18
CA ASN A 600 76.09 6.29 -1.40
C ASN A 600 74.66 6.59 -1.87
N GLU A 601 74.40 6.57 -3.18
CA GLU A 601 73.05 6.74 -3.73
C GLU A 601 72.14 5.57 -3.32
N VAL A 602 72.65 4.33 -3.38
CA VAL A 602 71.90 3.14 -2.94
C VAL A 602 71.55 3.21 -1.45
N LEU A 603 72.51 3.60 -0.59
CA LEU A 603 72.28 3.73 0.85
C LEU A 603 71.32 4.87 1.19
N ASN A 604 71.36 5.98 0.45
CA ASN A 604 70.42 7.09 0.61
C ASN A 604 68.99 6.65 0.28
N GLU A 605 68.77 5.90 -0.80
CA GLU A 605 67.43 5.39 -1.16
C GLU A 605 66.90 4.36 -0.15
N ILE A 606 67.75 3.45 0.33
CA ILE A 606 67.36 2.50 1.38
C ILE A 606 67.09 3.23 2.71
N SER A 607 67.83 4.29 3.02
CA SER A 607 67.58 5.14 4.19
C SER A 607 66.26 5.91 4.06
N ASN A 608 65.96 6.44 2.87
CA ASN A 608 64.69 7.10 2.58
C ASN A 608 63.52 6.12 2.75
N ALA A 609 63.63 4.90 2.22
CA ALA A 609 62.63 3.85 2.41
C ALA A 609 62.44 3.49 3.89
N LYS A 610 63.54 3.35 4.64
CA LYS A 610 63.51 3.10 6.09
C LYS A 610 62.77 4.20 6.85
N ASP A 611 63.09 5.47 6.58
CA ASP A 611 62.46 6.61 7.25
C ASP A 611 60.97 6.74 6.93
N LEU A 612 60.56 6.44 5.69
CA LEU A 612 59.16 6.40 5.27
C LEU A 612 58.38 5.28 5.98
N LEU A 613 58.97 4.09 6.08
CA LEU A 613 58.36 2.97 6.82
C LEU A 613 58.23 3.28 8.32
N GLU A 614 59.23 3.92 8.94
CA GLU A 614 59.13 4.31 10.36
C GLU A 614 58.02 5.32 10.62
N LYS A 615 57.81 6.27 9.69
CA LYS A 615 56.77 7.30 9.77
C LYS A 615 55.39 6.81 9.32
N THR A 616 55.25 5.56 8.87
CA THR A 616 53.96 5.00 8.42
C THR A 616 53.04 4.81 9.63
N PRO A 617 51.81 5.35 9.63
CA PRO A 617 50.91 5.27 10.77
C PRO A 617 50.46 3.83 11.02
N LEU A 618 50.25 3.48 12.29
CA LEU A 618 49.74 2.18 12.69
C LEU A 618 48.22 2.11 12.46
N LEU A 619 47.76 0.96 11.98
CA LEU A 619 46.35 0.67 11.71
C LEU A 619 45.95 -0.65 12.37
N GLY A 620 45.59 -1.67 11.60
CA GLY A 620 45.16 -2.99 12.06
C GLY A 620 46.31 -3.99 12.29
N GLY A 621 46.00 -5.12 12.93
CA GLY A 621 47.00 -6.13 13.33
C GLY A 621 47.84 -6.68 12.18
N GLU A 622 47.21 -7.18 11.10
CA GLU A 622 47.91 -7.75 9.93
C GLU A 622 48.73 -6.71 9.17
N PHE A 623 48.20 -5.49 9.07
CA PHE A 623 48.91 -4.37 8.48
C PHE A 623 50.15 -4.02 9.30
N ASN A 624 50.01 -3.92 10.63
CA ASN A 624 51.12 -3.60 11.53
C ASN A 624 52.18 -4.72 11.57
N GLU A 625 51.77 -6.00 11.50
CA GLU A 625 52.68 -7.14 11.38
C GLU A 625 53.45 -7.13 10.05
N SER A 626 52.75 -6.84 8.95
CA SER A 626 53.36 -6.71 7.62
C SER A 626 54.29 -5.49 7.55
N LEU A 627 53.89 -4.37 8.14
CA LEU A 627 54.70 -3.15 8.27
C LEU A 627 55.97 -3.40 9.11
N ASN A 628 55.86 -4.12 10.22
CA ASN A 628 57.02 -4.48 11.04
C ASN A 628 57.97 -5.44 10.30
N SER A 629 57.42 -6.36 9.50
CA SER A 629 58.21 -7.23 8.63
C SER A 629 58.96 -6.42 7.57
N ALA A 630 58.30 -5.45 6.95
CA ALA A 630 58.92 -4.51 6.01
C ALA A 630 60.02 -3.66 6.69
N LYS A 631 59.75 -3.08 7.87
CA LYS A 631 60.74 -2.32 8.66
C LYS A 631 61.99 -3.15 8.94
N ASN A 632 61.82 -4.39 9.39
CA ASN A 632 62.94 -5.28 9.72
C ASN A 632 63.73 -5.72 8.49
N ALA A 633 63.07 -6.03 7.38
CA ALA A 633 63.72 -6.40 6.13
C ALA A 633 64.50 -5.22 5.51
N THR A 634 63.93 -4.02 5.53
CA THR A 634 64.60 -2.79 5.06
C THR A 634 65.78 -2.43 5.96
N ARG A 635 65.67 -2.56 7.29
CA ARG A 635 66.81 -2.39 8.21
C ARG A 635 67.94 -3.37 7.91
N LYS A 636 67.63 -4.64 7.64
CA LYS A 636 68.64 -5.64 7.25
C LYS A 636 69.31 -5.31 5.92
N SER A 637 68.54 -4.85 4.94
CA SER A 637 69.09 -4.40 3.64
C SER A 637 70.05 -3.22 3.82
N PHE A 638 69.70 -2.24 4.67
CA PHE A 638 70.57 -1.12 5.00
C PHE A 638 71.89 -1.57 5.63
N VAL A 639 71.84 -2.50 6.60
CA VAL A 639 73.03 -3.05 7.27
C VAL A 639 73.93 -3.79 6.26
N PHE A 640 73.38 -4.65 5.40
CA PHE A 640 74.17 -5.35 4.38
C PHE A 640 74.75 -4.42 3.31
N GLY A 641 74.04 -3.33 2.99
CA GLY A 641 74.57 -2.27 2.12
C GLY A 641 75.75 -1.51 2.75
N ALA A 642 75.73 -1.31 4.07
CA ALA A 642 76.83 -0.68 4.81
C ALA A 642 78.05 -1.61 4.93
N GLU A 643 77.82 -2.91 5.15
CA GLU A 643 78.83 -3.98 5.30
C GLU A 643 79.42 -4.50 3.97
N GLU A 644 79.08 -3.90 2.82
CA GLU A 644 79.57 -4.28 1.47
C GLU A 644 79.18 -5.70 1.00
N ARG A 645 78.12 -6.26 1.57
CA ARG A 645 77.58 -7.58 1.19
C ARG A 645 76.59 -7.45 0.04
N ALA A 646 77.10 -7.29 -1.18
CA ALA A 646 76.28 -6.94 -2.35
C ALA A 646 75.19 -7.98 -2.69
N TYR A 647 75.48 -9.28 -2.58
CA TYR A 647 74.53 -10.35 -2.88
C TYR A 647 73.41 -10.42 -1.83
N GLU A 648 73.78 -10.41 -0.55
CA GLU A 648 72.85 -10.42 0.58
C GLU A 648 72.01 -9.15 0.64
N ARG A 649 72.58 -8.00 0.25
CA ARG A 649 71.84 -6.74 0.08
C ARG A 649 70.73 -6.89 -0.95
N ILE A 650 71.03 -7.38 -2.17
CA ILE A 650 70.02 -7.55 -3.22
C ILE A 650 68.90 -8.49 -2.76
N ALA A 651 69.26 -9.63 -2.18
CA ALA A 651 68.29 -10.57 -1.64
C ALA A 651 67.45 -9.97 -0.49
N SER A 652 68.06 -9.15 0.38
CA SER A 652 67.35 -8.48 1.47
C SER A 652 66.48 -7.32 0.99
N THR A 653 66.88 -6.58 -0.06
CA THR A 653 66.07 -5.54 -0.71
C THR A 653 64.85 -6.15 -1.38
N GLN A 654 65.01 -7.29 -2.06
CA GLN A 654 63.88 -8.01 -2.64
C GLN A 654 62.90 -8.50 -1.56
N LYS A 655 63.40 -9.09 -0.47
CA LYS A 655 62.56 -9.45 0.70
C LYS A 655 61.90 -8.24 1.35
N ALA A 656 62.55 -7.08 1.33
CA ALA A 656 61.97 -5.84 1.83
C ALA A 656 60.81 -5.36 0.94
N GLN A 657 60.96 -5.41 -0.39
CA GLN A 657 59.89 -5.09 -1.34
C GLN A 657 58.71 -6.05 -1.22
N GLU A 658 58.96 -7.37 -1.16
CA GLU A 658 57.89 -8.37 -0.95
C GLU A 658 57.12 -8.11 0.36
N ALA A 659 57.81 -7.69 1.42
CA ALA A 659 57.19 -7.33 2.69
C ALA A 659 56.41 -6.00 2.62
N VAL A 660 56.87 -5.02 1.84
CA VAL A 660 56.16 -3.76 1.58
C VAL A 660 54.92 -4.01 0.73
N GLU A 661 55.00 -4.84 -0.30
CA GLU A 661 53.86 -5.25 -1.14
C GLU A 661 52.79 -5.96 -0.31
N LYS A 662 53.20 -6.87 0.58
CA LYS A 662 52.29 -7.51 1.54
C LYS A 662 51.63 -6.49 2.48
N ALA A 663 52.35 -5.47 2.93
CA ALA A 663 51.78 -4.39 3.73
C ALA A 663 50.79 -3.53 2.92
N ILE A 664 51.05 -3.29 1.63
CA ILE A 664 50.13 -2.60 0.71
C ILE A 664 48.85 -3.41 0.51
N LEU A 665 48.94 -4.72 0.28
CA LEU A 665 47.77 -5.60 0.14
C LEU A 665 46.93 -5.62 1.43
N SER A 666 47.58 -5.75 2.60
CA SER A 666 46.86 -5.68 3.88
C SER A 666 46.23 -4.30 4.14
N LEU A 667 46.82 -3.22 3.61
CA LEU A 667 46.23 -1.88 3.70
C LEU A 667 45.01 -1.73 2.78
N GLN A 668 45.03 -2.36 1.61
CA GLN A 668 43.88 -2.40 0.69
C GLN A 668 42.68 -3.11 1.34
N ASP A 669 42.92 -4.21 2.06
CA ASP A 669 41.88 -4.92 2.82
C ASP A 669 41.27 -4.04 3.92
N GLU A 670 42.08 -3.22 4.59
CA GLU A 670 41.60 -2.22 5.57
C GLU A 670 40.80 -1.10 4.90
N GLU A 671 41.26 -0.59 3.75
CA GLU A 671 40.58 0.44 2.95
C GLU A 671 39.21 -0.05 2.45
N GLU A 672 39.14 -1.27 1.93
CA GLU A 672 37.91 -1.87 1.41
C GLU A 672 36.93 -2.18 2.56
N SER A 673 37.43 -2.64 3.72
CA SER A 673 36.58 -2.90 4.90
C SER A 673 35.98 -1.62 5.48
N ASP A 674 36.72 -0.50 5.47
CA ASP A 674 36.20 0.79 5.94
C ASP A 674 35.19 1.37 4.92
N LYS A 675 35.37 1.12 3.62
CA LYS A 675 34.38 1.46 2.58
C LYS A 675 33.08 0.66 2.74
N GLU A 676 33.16 -0.66 2.98
CA GLU A 676 31.98 -1.49 3.26
C GLU A 676 31.23 -0.97 4.50
N LEU A 677 31.96 -0.63 5.57
CA LEU A 677 31.36 -0.08 6.79
C LEU A 677 30.69 1.28 6.57
N GLN A 678 31.33 2.20 5.84
CA GLN A 678 30.75 3.50 5.50
C GLN A 678 29.46 3.34 4.70
N LYS A 679 29.45 2.43 3.70
CA LYS A 679 28.26 2.14 2.90
C LYS A 679 27.10 1.63 3.76
N GLU A 680 27.39 0.73 4.69
CA GLU A 680 26.38 0.23 5.63
C GLU A 680 25.81 1.35 6.51
N GLN A 681 26.67 2.24 7.02
CA GLN A 681 26.27 3.38 7.83
C GLN A 681 25.43 4.39 7.05
N ASP A 682 25.88 4.77 5.85
CA ASP A 682 25.17 5.70 4.96
C ASP A 682 23.79 5.14 4.59
N ALA A 683 23.72 3.85 4.24
CA ALA A 683 22.46 3.19 3.90
C ALA A 683 21.47 3.20 5.07
N ARG A 684 21.93 2.93 6.30
CA ARG A 684 21.09 2.94 7.50
C ARG A 684 20.63 4.35 7.87
N ALA A 685 21.52 5.34 7.83
CA ALA A 685 21.19 6.73 8.14
C ALA A 685 20.19 7.32 7.13
N PHE A 686 20.40 7.05 5.83
CA PHE A 686 19.51 7.51 4.77
C PHE A 686 18.14 6.81 4.85
N ARG A 687 18.11 5.51 5.16
CA ARG A 687 16.86 4.76 5.41
C ARG A 687 16.08 5.29 6.60
N SER A 688 16.73 5.43 7.76
CA SER A 688 16.11 6.01 8.98
C SER A 688 15.48 7.36 8.67
N THR A 689 16.24 8.23 7.98
CA THR A 689 15.75 9.55 7.58
C THR A 689 14.51 9.46 6.66
N MET A 690 14.53 8.55 5.68
CA MET A 690 13.40 8.33 4.78
C MET A 690 12.15 7.77 5.49
N ASP A 691 12.32 6.79 6.36
CA ASP A 691 11.22 6.17 7.10
C ASP A 691 10.55 7.18 8.04
N ILE A 692 11.34 8.07 8.65
CA ILE A 692 10.84 9.16 9.49
C ILE A 692 10.02 10.16 8.66
N LEU A 693 10.52 10.56 7.49
CA LEU A 693 9.82 11.50 6.62
C LEU A 693 8.54 10.91 6.04
N ALA A 694 8.54 9.60 5.76
CA ALA A 694 7.36 8.85 5.38
C ALA A 694 6.33 8.83 6.52
N ALA A 695 6.74 8.52 7.74
CA ALA A 695 5.86 8.50 8.92
C ALA A 695 5.27 9.88 9.24
N GLN A 696 6.01 10.96 8.97
CA GLN A 696 5.53 12.33 9.12
C GLN A 696 4.63 12.81 7.96
N SER A 697 4.43 11.99 6.92
CA SER A 697 3.73 12.38 5.69
C SER A 697 4.33 13.61 4.97
N VAL A 698 5.65 13.83 5.10
CA VAL A 698 6.38 15.00 4.54
C VAL A 698 7.15 14.63 3.26
N LEU A 699 6.84 13.49 2.63
CA LEU A 699 7.44 13.09 1.36
C LEU A 699 6.87 13.94 0.20
N ASP A 700 7.56 15.04 -0.13
CA ASP A 700 7.26 15.88 -1.28
C ASP A 700 7.98 15.44 -2.58
N SER A 701 7.70 16.12 -3.69
CA SER A 701 8.31 15.83 -4.99
C SER A 701 9.84 16.02 -5.02
N SER A 702 10.40 16.78 -4.07
CA SER A 702 11.85 16.96 -3.93
C SER A 702 12.54 15.67 -3.46
N TRP A 703 11.85 14.86 -2.67
CA TRP A 703 12.38 13.56 -2.20
C TRP A 703 12.44 12.52 -3.29
N ARG A 704 11.48 12.50 -4.23
CA ARG A 704 11.55 11.64 -5.42
C ARG A 704 12.86 11.87 -6.19
N LYS A 705 13.25 13.14 -6.35
CA LYS A 705 14.50 13.54 -7.00
C LYS A 705 15.72 13.08 -6.20
N LYS A 706 15.74 13.29 -4.88
CA LYS A 706 16.82 12.83 -3.99
C LYS A 706 16.98 11.31 -3.99
N ILE A 707 15.89 10.54 -4.06
CA ILE A 707 15.94 9.08 -4.15
C ILE A 707 16.57 8.64 -5.48
N LEU A 708 16.16 9.26 -6.59
CA LEU A 708 16.75 8.98 -7.91
C LEU A 708 18.23 9.36 -8.00
N GLU A 709 18.61 10.50 -7.41
CA GLU A 709 20.00 10.94 -7.30
C GLU A 709 20.83 9.96 -6.46
N GLU A 710 20.29 9.46 -5.35
CA GLU A 710 20.95 8.47 -4.50
C GLU A 710 21.09 7.11 -5.19
N ILE A 711 20.06 6.64 -5.92
CA ILE A 711 20.16 5.44 -6.76
C ILE A 711 21.26 5.61 -7.82
N SER A 712 21.33 6.78 -8.45
CA SER A 712 22.36 7.11 -9.45
C SER A 712 23.77 7.14 -8.82
N ARG A 713 23.90 7.74 -7.63
CA ARG A 713 25.14 7.74 -6.82
C ARG A 713 25.59 6.32 -6.51
N LEU A 714 24.70 5.45 -6.03
CA LEU A 714 25.01 4.05 -5.72
C LEU A 714 25.43 3.26 -6.97
N LYS A 715 24.70 3.43 -8.09
CA LYS A 715 25.06 2.79 -9.38
C LYS A 715 26.41 3.27 -9.91
N SER A 716 26.71 4.56 -9.83
CA SER A 716 28.02 5.11 -10.22
C SER A 716 29.18 4.66 -9.31
N GLN A 717 28.90 4.28 -8.07
CA GLN A 717 29.85 3.61 -7.17
C GLN A 717 30.01 2.10 -7.44
N GLY A 718 29.40 1.59 -8.51
CA GLY A 718 29.49 0.20 -8.95
C GLY A 718 28.47 -0.74 -8.29
N GLU A 719 27.45 -0.23 -7.61
CA GLU A 719 26.39 -1.10 -7.07
C GLU A 719 25.47 -1.61 -8.19
N SER A 720 25.25 -2.93 -8.19
CA SER A 720 24.27 -3.54 -9.07
C SER A 720 22.84 -3.13 -8.70
N SER A 721 21.91 -3.17 -9.66
CA SER A 721 20.48 -2.93 -9.40
C SER A 721 19.87 -3.89 -8.37
N ASP A 722 20.53 -5.01 -8.10
CA ASP A 722 20.15 -5.97 -7.06
C ASP A 722 20.63 -5.58 -5.66
N SER A 723 21.34 -4.45 -5.52
CA SER A 723 21.70 -3.91 -4.22
C SER A 723 20.47 -3.73 -3.33
N PRO A 724 20.49 -4.23 -2.08
CA PRO A 724 19.42 -4.03 -1.12
C PRO A 724 19.01 -2.56 -0.95
N MET A 725 19.98 -1.64 -1.03
CA MET A 725 19.73 -0.20 -0.90
C MET A 725 19.01 0.36 -2.12
N ILE A 726 19.45 0.01 -3.33
CA ILE A 726 18.79 0.42 -4.57
C ILE A 726 17.35 -0.12 -4.62
N ARG A 727 17.14 -1.39 -4.28
CA ARG A 727 15.79 -1.99 -4.21
C ARG A 727 14.87 -1.31 -3.20
N TYR A 728 15.41 -0.94 -2.03
CA TYR A 728 14.66 -0.17 -1.04
C TYR A 728 14.23 1.20 -1.58
N LEU A 729 15.16 1.91 -2.21
CA LEU A 729 14.90 3.23 -2.80
C LEU A 729 13.90 3.13 -3.96
N GLU A 730 14.01 2.12 -4.81
CA GLU A 730 13.05 1.83 -5.87
C GLU A 730 11.67 1.45 -5.32
N SER A 731 11.60 0.75 -4.18
CA SER A 731 10.34 0.42 -3.51
C SER A 731 9.66 1.65 -2.89
N ARG A 732 10.40 2.66 -2.42
CA ARG A 732 9.84 3.90 -1.89
C ARG A 732 9.45 4.90 -2.99
N LEU A 733 10.02 4.75 -4.18
CA LEU A 733 9.64 5.51 -5.38
C LEU A 733 8.31 5.05 -5.99
N ARG A 734 7.98 3.77 -5.81
CA ARG A 734 6.70 3.18 -6.20
C ARG A 734 5.67 3.48 -5.12
#